data_AF-A0A5C9F3Y4-F1
#
_entry.id   AF-A0A5C9F3Y4-F1
#
_cell.length_a   1.000
_cell.length_b   1.000
_cell.length_c   1.000
_cell.angle_alpha   90.00
_cell.angle_beta   90.00
_cell.angle_gamma   90.00
#
_symmetry.space_group_name_H-M   'P 1'
#
loop_
_entity.id
_entity.type
_entity.pdbx_description
1 polymer ?
#
loop_
_entity_poly.entity_id
_entity_poly.type
_entity_poly.pdbx_seq_one_letter_code
_entity_poly.pdbx_strand_id
1 'polypeptide(L)'
;MGFKRISNKELKLSKAPAFLGVPVQYEGELDLLKPDDVKSTIEYSQKESNVFVLAEEILNYEYSKNGLLKKFEGEGTISIINNSQKNRIWDVLLNYSKTENIRNSEIFNKKGDLIALGNFEPQKNKNLTYQIKDSEDLKNPIKIFERIEVSNIEKENLGTQIKRRKIEKLEKEIEHKKEHTKKQIKSEFDSKIDKVQEKLDKEKKDMDHSSDKLSNYSKKEKELINDINDLESVLKKLNNEKAQDKRDIIGRYLDQKDLKKDISLLLRESQQYLTQLENELPTIKKDFSDKTEQLLKEINNRYNPKIRDAERRLEQAEKEYDRLTQKEKKLEEKGSNLKDGIKELKKDLKSLEDQLKITRQEKEIEQKSTLLEKTETKLSNTSDRLKDLKKSQKQLGKDIKSLTKERDKELENQEKEITDLKDTKVEEQEKKIQETKELIKGTEEIIDKYEGNINSYESQLKIKERELAKINLQIKQLKEVNDKIQDKIDELENEIKDLNKFKENRIKKELTILEEKKEEREQRIMEGYDDILTQKQRDNYYLLYNKLNVLKYSITIQNISNLMIEDIKLAKQFSEEFQDFKYETSAAAKVDIRKNTLIFSFDSIEPEKDIEITISTTIKPEERQIIGTGNIQLSYINNNDLISGLELKDLKGYSHAMHAIKIKEKEEMPNEWVCYLIFRNNSDIAMKLKSLLVLDQTKENKLLDHSFNSNIKGKEHILQPQDQYQSAKWEVKDKNEPKFYRKIDYSITHKLERKTTISLSLEESIFEIIDLNIEKKFLQPEIKSFEESTVECEVSIKNLGTIPAKGLIIKETIPKDFVPLLENSQYKITTSLGKDVKNLSKVRIVPENQDPSVEHEIKIFINLENIEPLELINIDEFLKLSYAFQALKPNHTKQYAFPIEVKSYYPKEQKSPEDFYYISKSLEFERLPKLKIIHQRRNLLIAKEIFPGRDVDEFAISLIVNNSSNIEINDIKIDDTLPKEIEVISSNRTYEVHDSEIENADTISFKIEKILPFQEEEIRYYVKNKNGEVLSQEKLESFLLS
;
A
#
# COMPACT_ATOMS: atom_id res chain seq x y z
N MET A 1 -26.88 18.28 59.28
CA MET A 1 -25.67 18.77 58.56
C MET A 1 -26.14 19.41 57.26
N GLY A 2 -25.65 20.61 56.91
CA GLY A 2 -26.12 21.34 55.73
C GLY A 2 -25.34 21.00 54.47
N PHE A 3 -26.05 20.69 53.38
CA PHE A 3 -25.42 20.47 52.07
C PHE A 3 -25.13 21.81 51.39
N LYS A 4 -23.85 22.15 51.23
CA LYS A 4 -23.40 23.35 50.50
C LYS A 4 -23.40 23.06 48.99
N ARG A 5 -24.11 23.88 48.21
CA ARG A 5 -24.11 23.78 46.74
C ARG A 5 -22.81 24.40 46.19
N ILE A 6 -21.95 23.58 45.60
CA ILE A 6 -20.64 23.99 45.05
C ILE A 6 -20.83 24.53 43.63
N SER A 7 -20.10 25.58 43.27
CA SER A 7 -20.19 26.23 41.96
C SER A 7 -19.31 25.57 40.90
N ASN A 8 -19.66 25.75 39.62
CA ASN A 8 -18.88 25.24 38.48
C ASN A 8 -17.47 25.89 38.33
N LYS A 9 -17.16 26.94 39.12
CA LYS A 9 -15.80 27.50 39.26
C LYS A 9 -15.00 26.81 40.36
N GLU A 10 -15.62 26.46 41.50
CA GLU A 10 -14.96 25.68 42.56
C GLU A 10 -14.60 24.27 42.06
N LEU A 11 -15.47 23.63 41.25
CA LEU A 11 -15.19 22.36 40.56
C LEU A 11 -13.98 22.41 39.60
N LYS A 12 -13.55 23.59 39.15
CA LYS A 12 -12.35 23.77 38.30
C LYS A 12 -11.09 24.13 39.09
N LEU A 13 -11.21 24.41 40.39
CA LEU A 13 -10.10 24.81 41.26
C LEU A 13 -9.81 23.78 42.38
N SER A 14 -10.75 22.88 42.68
CA SER A 14 -10.51 21.73 43.53
C SER A 14 -9.75 20.64 42.76
N LYS A 15 -8.41 20.66 42.83
CA LYS A 15 -7.62 19.43 42.63
C LYS A 15 -8.09 18.43 43.69
N ALA A 16 -8.73 17.34 43.28
CA ALA A 16 -8.93 16.20 44.15
C ALA A 16 -7.54 15.70 44.61
N PRO A 17 -7.36 15.29 45.88
CA PRO A 17 -6.11 14.67 46.29
C PRO A 17 -5.89 13.41 45.46
N ALA A 18 -4.67 13.21 44.96
CA ALA A 18 -4.31 12.01 44.25
C ALA A 18 -4.35 10.82 45.23
N PHE A 19 -5.32 9.92 45.03
CA PHE A 19 -5.43 8.68 45.80
C PHE A 19 -4.58 7.54 45.22
N LEU A 20 -3.89 7.79 44.10
CA LEU A 20 -2.66 7.09 43.77
C LEU A 20 -1.53 7.89 44.41
N GLY A 21 -0.69 7.23 45.21
CA GLY A 21 0.53 7.84 45.71
C GLY A 21 1.32 8.40 44.53
N VAL A 22 1.82 9.63 44.68
CA VAL A 22 2.81 10.16 43.74
C VAL A 22 3.93 9.13 43.67
N PRO A 23 4.43 8.73 42.48
CA PRO A 23 5.69 7.99 42.42
C PRO A 23 6.70 8.72 43.29
N VAL A 24 7.57 7.99 43.99
CA VAL A 24 8.73 8.60 44.65
C VAL A 24 9.65 9.10 43.53
N GLN A 25 9.33 10.28 43.00
CA GLN A 25 10.25 11.08 42.25
C GLN A 25 11.39 11.34 43.23
N TYR A 26 12.54 10.73 42.96
CA TYR A 26 13.79 11.19 43.54
C TYR A 26 13.95 12.65 43.10
N GLU A 27 13.59 13.58 43.98
CA GLU A 27 13.74 15.02 43.78
C GLU A 27 15.23 15.35 43.71
N GLY A 28 15.75 15.24 42.49
CA GLY A 28 17.17 15.35 42.19
C GLY A 28 17.41 14.90 40.77
N GLU A 29 17.29 15.83 39.83
CA GLU A 29 17.96 15.73 38.53
C GLU A 29 19.48 15.72 38.77
N LEU A 30 19.98 14.56 39.17
CA LEU A 30 21.37 14.20 39.04
C LEU A 30 21.64 14.08 37.54
N ASP A 31 22.11 15.18 36.97
CA ASP A 31 22.80 15.16 35.69
C ASP A 31 24.14 14.42 35.92
N LEU A 32 24.13 13.12 35.63
CA LEU A 32 25.21 12.15 35.88
C LEU A 32 26.37 12.33 34.89
N LEU A 33 26.08 12.98 33.77
CA LEU A 33 26.98 13.20 32.64
C LEU A 33 27.25 14.69 32.40
N LYS A 34 27.10 15.52 33.45
CA LYS A 34 27.48 16.94 33.39
C LYS A 34 28.82 17.07 32.65
N PRO A 35 28.90 17.84 31.56
CA PRO A 35 30.19 18.39 31.20
C PRO A 35 30.69 19.13 32.45
N ASP A 36 31.93 18.85 32.86
CA ASP A 36 32.58 19.70 33.86
C ASP A 36 32.37 21.16 33.44
N ASP A 37 32.18 22.07 34.42
CA ASP A 37 31.99 23.52 34.22
C ASP A 37 33.28 24.20 33.70
N VAL A 38 33.83 23.64 32.63
CA VAL A 38 34.86 24.21 31.78
C VAL A 38 34.21 25.34 31.00
N LYS A 39 34.01 26.46 31.70
CA LYS A 39 34.15 27.77 31.08
C LYS A 39 35.54 27.81 30.47
N SER A 40 35.61 27.39 29.21
CA SER A 40 36.81 27.24 28.43
C SER A 40 37.37 28.64 28.19
N THR A 41 38.15 29.09 29.17
CA THR A 41 39.03 30.24 29.02
C THR A 41 40.20 29.73 28.18
N ILE A 42 39.97 29.59 26.87
CA ILE A 42 40.93 28.90 26.00
C ILE A 42 42.15 29.78 25.77
N GLU A 43 43.15 29.63 26.64
CA GLU A 43 44.50 30.15 26.42
C GLU A 43 45.20 29.30 25.35
N TYR A 44 44.93 29.60 24.08
CA TYR A 44 45.63 28.98 22.95
C TYR A 44 47.11 29.43 22.91
N SER A 45 48.01 28.64 23.51
CA SER A 45 49.46 28.83 23.42
C SER A 45 50.08 28.38 22.08
N GLN A 46 49.36 28.53 20.96
CA GLN A 46 49.89 28.18 19.64
C GLN A 46 50.91 29.22 19.15
N LYS A 47 52.09 28.74 18.72
CA LYS A 47 53.22 29.56 18.22
C LYS A 47 52.98 30.28 16.89
N GLU A 48 51.87 30.01 16.20
CA GLU A 48 51.55 30.58 14.89
C GLU A 48 50.49 31.68 15.00
N SER A 49 50.77 32.83 14.37
CA SER A 49 49.88 34.00 14.24
C SER A 49 48.71 33.74 13.26
N ASN A 50 47.85 32.79 13.61
CA ASN A 50 46.64 32.42 12.88
C ASN A 50 45.41 33.20 13.39
N VAL A 51 44.36 33.24 12.58
CA VAL A 51 43.03 33.70 13.02
C VAL A 51 42.09 32.50 13.04
N PHE A 52 41.38 32.31 14.14
CA PHE A 52 40.45 31.19 14.34
C PHE A 52 39.01 31.68 14.38
N VAL A 53 38.12 30.87 13.82
CA VAL A 53 36.68 30.94 14.02
C VAL A 53 36.28 29.60 14.62
N LEU A 54 35.94 29.59 15.90
CA LEU A 54 35.44 28.40 16.59
C LEU A 54 33.93 28.54 16.71
N ALA A 55 33.18 27.55 16.27
CA ALA A 55 31.74 27.49 16.48
C ALA A 55 31.41 26.26 17.33
N GLU A 56 30.88 26.51 18.53
CA GLU A 56 30.53 25.47 19.49
C GLU A 56 29.04 25.52 19.81
N GLU A 57 28.36 24.38 19.73
CA GLU A 57 26.96 24.22 20.11
C GLU A 57 26.82 23.25 21.28
N ILE A 58 25.90 23.55 22.21
CA ILE A 58 25.54 22.69 23.33
C ILE A 58 24.03 22.45 23.25
N LEU A 59 23.64 21.20 23.08
CA LEU A 59 22.25 20.78 22.89
C LEU A 59 21.81 19.78 23.96
N ASN A 60 20.65 20.03 24.56
CA ASN A 60 20.01 19.15 25.54
C ASN A 60 18.68 18.64 24.96
N TYR A 61 18.54 17.32 24.85
CA TYR A 61 17.31 16.66 24.41
C TYR A 61 16.69 15.81 25.52
N GLU A 62 15.46 16.11 25.92
CA GLU A 62 14.70 15.28 26.86
C GLU A 62 13.69 14.42 26.09
N TYR A 63 13.89 13.11 26.06
CA TYR A 63 12.98 12.16 25.44
C TYR A 63 12.09 11.49 26.48
N SER A 64 10.79 11.42 26.19
CA SER A 64 9.88 10.54 26.91
C SER A 64 10.27 9.07 26.77
N LYS A 65 9.78 8.22 27.68
CA LYS A 65 9.95 6.76 27.64
C LYS A 65 9.58 6.07 26.31
N ASN A 66 8.76 6.73 25.48
CA ASN A 66 8.36 6.27 24.15
C ASN A 66 9.27 6.80 23.01
N GLY A 67 10.36 7.50 23.32
CA GLY A 67 11.28 8.10 22.34
C GLY A 67 10.78 9.39 21.69
N LEU A 68 9.66 9.97 22.15
CA LEU A 68 9.19 11.28 21.68
C LEU A 68 9.92 12.39 22.43
N LEU A 69 10.43 13.39 21.70
CA LEU A 69 11.03 14.60 22.25
C LEU A 69 9.97 15.36 23.08
N LYS A 70 10.30 15.64 24.34
CA LYS A 70 9.47 16.41 25.29
C LYS A 70 9.92 17.85 25.40
N LYS A 71 11.24 18.06 25.43
CA LYS A 71 11.86 19.37 25.64
C LYS A 71 13.23 19.38 24.95
N PHE A 72 13.54 20.53 24.36
CA PHE A 72 14.80 20.80 23.68
C PHE A 72 15.31 22.18 24.11
N GLU A 73 16.58 22.23 24.50
CA GLU A 73 17.32 23.45 24.76
C GLU A 73 18.61 23.42 23.95
N GLY A 74 18.97 24.54 23.34
CA GLY A 74 20.16 24.61 22.50
C GLY A 74 20.74 26.01 22.44
N GLU A 75 22.02 26.13 22.77
CA GLU A 75 22.79 27.37 22.68
C GLU A 75 24.05 27.14 21.84
N GLY A 76 24.39 28.13 21.01
CA GLY A 76 25.62 28.14 20.22
C GLY A 76 26.46 29.38 20.48
N THR A 77 27.77 29.24 20.38
CA THR A 77 28.75 30.32 20.53
C THR A 77 29.73 30.31 19.36
N ILE A 78 29.88 31.47 18.69
CA ILE A 78 30.94 31.69 17.71
C ILE A 78 32.03 32.57 18.34
N SER A 79 33.22 32.02 18.50
CA SER A 79 34.40 32.71 19.02
C SER A 79 35.37 33.03 17.87
N ILE A 80 35.53 34.32 17.55
CA ILE A 80 36.52 34.79 16.58
C ILE A 80 37.76 35.22 17.35
N ILE A 81 38.92 34.61 17.08
CA ILE A 81 40.15 34.80 17.86
C ILE A 81 41.29 35.26 16.94
N ASN A 82 41.88 36.42 17.25
CA ASN A 82 43.11 36.89 16.60
C ASN A 82 44.33 36.40 17.39
N ASN A 83 44.92 35.26 17.01
CA ASN A 83 46.14 34.73 17.64
C ASN A 83 47.43 35.40 17.12
N SER A 84 47.33 36.50 16.36
CA SER A 84 48.51 37.31 16.04
C SER A 84 49.18 37.84 17.31
N GLN A 85 50.51 37.88 17.31
CA GLN A 85 51.33 38.43 18.39
C GLN A 85 51.60 39.94 18.19
N LYS A 86 51.41 40.47 16.98
CA LYS A 86 51.84 41.83 16.62
C LYS A 86 50.80 42.63 15.82
N ASN A 87 50.03 41.99 14.96
CA ASN A 87 49.17 42.65 13.98
C ASN A 87 47.69 42.60 14.37
N ARG A 88 47.11 43.80 14.44
CA ARG A 88 45.66 44.02 14.48
C ARG A 88 45.02 43.56 13.17
N ILE A 89 43.84 42.94 13.25
CA ILE A 89 42.96 42.74 12.09
C ILE A 89 41.82 43.75 12.11
N TRP A 90 41.44 44.28 10.94
CA TRP A 90 40.43 45.32 10.81
C TRP A 90 39.35 45.00 9.76
N ASP A 91 38.23 45.71 9.90
CA ASP A 91 37.01 45.57 9.09
C ASP A 91 36.57 44.10 8.93
N VAL A 92 36.58 43.38 10.05
CA VAL A 92 36.28 41.95 10.07
C VAL A 92 34.78 41.72 9.83
N LEU A 93 34.47 40.96 8.79
CA LEU A 93 33.13 40.56 8.39
C LEU A 93 33.04 39.02 8.37
N LEU A 94 32.15 38.43 9.16
CA LEU A 94 31.86 37.00 9.13
C LEU A 94 30.71 36.72 8.16
N ASN A 95 30.96 35.88 7.14
CA ASN A 95 29.95 35.44 6.17
C ASN A 95 29.27 34.16 6.66
N TYR A 96 27.94 34.16 6.71
CA TYR A 96 27.12 33.09 7.27
C TYR A 96 25.90 32.74 6.40
N SER A 97 25.33 31.54 6.55
CA SER A 97 24.02 31.18 5.98
C SER A 97 23.30 30.12 6.82
N LYS A 98 22.08 29.76 6.40
CA LYS A 98 21.24 28.74 7.04
C LYS A 98 20.94 29.02 8.51
N THR A 99 20.57 30.25 8.84
CA THR A 99 20.15 30.65 10.20
C THR A 99 18.69 30.26 10.50
N GLU A 100 18.14 29.31 9.74
CA GLU A 100 16.71 28.95 9.76
C GLU A 100 16.30 28.39 11.12
N ASN A 101 17.20 27.69 11.80
CA ASN A 101 16.97 27.11 13.12
C ASN A 101 17.43 27.99 14.30
N ILE A 102 17.64 29.28 14.10
CA ILE A 102 18.13 30.20 15.16
C ILE A 102 17.00 31.15 15.60
N ARG A 103 16.74 31.23 16.92
CA ARG A 103 15.72 32.11 17.51
C ARG A 103 16.20 33.55 17.55
N ASN A 104 15.64 34.42 16.70
CA ASN A 104 15.56 35.88 16.84
C ASN A 104 16.83 36.62 17.33
N SER A 105 18.04 36.11 17.07
CA SER A 105 19.25 36.79 17.53
C SER A 105 19.41 38.12 16.79
N GLU A 106 19.70 39.19 17.52
CA GLU A 106 20.02 40.50 16.93
C GLU A 106 21.26 40.44 16.00
N ILE A 107 22.06 39.40 16.16
CA ILE A 107 23.30 39.09 15.42
C ILE A 107 22.99 38.73 13.96
N PHE A 108 21.97 37.89 13.70
CA PHE A 108 21.65 37.39 12.36
C PHE A 108 20.51 38.15 11.64
N ASN A 109 19.90 39.16 12.29
CA ASN A 109 18.70 39.87 11.81
C ASN A 109 18.92 40.93 10.70
N LYS A 110 20.06 40.95 10.01
CA LYS A 110 20.35 41.95 8.96
C LYS A 110 20.18 41.36 7.56
N LYS A 111 19.58 42.14 6.65
CA LYS A 111 19.50 41.79 5.21
C LYS A 111 20.90 41.75 4.60
N GLY A 112 21.41 40.54 4.42
CA GLY A 112 22.72 40.24 3.88
C GLY A 112 23.50 39.35 4.84
N ASP A 113 23.98 38.22 4.33
CA ASP A 113 24.77 37.11 4.91
C ASP A 113 26.09 37.53 5.63
N LEU A 114 26.20 38.72 6.23
CA LEU A 114 27.45 39.31 6.73
C LEU A 114 27.29 40.00 8.10
N ILE A 115 28.02 39.52 9.11
CA ILE A 115 28.12 40.18 10.43
C ILE A 115 29.36 41.07 10.43
N ALA A 116 29.16 42.38 10.63
CA ALA A 116 30.25 43.30 10.89
C ALA A 116 30.74 43.18 12.34
N LEU A 117 31.92 42.60 12.54
CA LEU A 117 32.51 42.35 13.85
C LEU A 117 33.40 43.49 14.34
N GLY A 118 33.96 44.28 13.43
CA GLY A 118 34.82 45.42 13.71
C GLY A 118 36.30 45.05 13.68
N ASN A 119 37.08 45.63 14.59
CA ASN A 119 38.54 45.49 14.62
C ASN A 119 38.97 44.70 15.86
N PHE A 120 39.96 43.81 15.71
CA PHE A 120 40.50 42.98 16.79
C PHE A 120 41.99 43.28 16.95
N GLU A 121 42.38 43.70 18.14
CA GLU A 121 43.80 43.83 18.51
C GLU A 121 44.49 42.44 18.53
N PRO A 122 45.83 42.38 18.53
CA PRO A 122 46.56 41.13 18.80
C PRO A 122 46.08 40.48 20.11
N GLN A 123 46.05 39.14 20.14
CA GLN A 123 45.66 38.33 21.30
C GLN A 123 44.28 38.67 21.89
N LYS A 124 43.32 39.10 21.05
CA LYS A 124 41.93 39.34 21.45
C LYS A 124 40.95 38.42 20.72
N ASN A 125 39.86 38.10 21.42
CA ASN A 125 38.73 37.37 20.89
C ASN A 125 37.42 38.21 20.94
N LYS A 126 36.37 37.69 20.30
CA LYS A 126 35.00 38.18 20.41
C LYS A 126 34.05 36.99 20.25
N ASN A 127 33.14 36.85 21.20
CA ASN A 127 32.19 35.75 21.24
C ASN A 127 30.80 36.26 20.83
N LEU A 128 30.07 35.45 20.06
CA LEU A 128 28.70 35.70 19.61
C LEU A 128 27.84 34.52 20.06
N THR A 129 26.96 34.72 21.03
CA THR A 129 26.03 33.67 21.49
C THR A 129 24.71 33.74 20.74
N TYR A 130 24.11 32.59 20.44
CA TYR A 130 22.83 32.46 19.77
C TYR A 130 22.01 31.30 20.33
N GLN A 131 20.69 31.43 20.29
CA GLN A 131 19.75 30.45 20.82
C GLN A 131 19.13 29.66 19.67
N ILE A 132 19.12 28.34 19.78
CA ILE A 132 18.64 27.43 18.74
C ILE A 132 17.14 27.18 18.96
N LYS A 133 16.36 27.16 17.88
CA LYS A 133 14.91 26.93 17.92
C LYS A 133 14.65 25.42 17.93
N ASP A 134 13.71 24.98 18.76
CA ASP A 134 13.09 23.67 18.55
C ASP A 134 12.40 23.65 17.18
N SER A 135 12.77 22.67 16.33
CA SER A 135 12.37 22.59 14.91
C SER A 135 12.33 21.13 14.47
N GLU A 136 11.34 20.75 13.65
CA GLU A 136 11.23 19.39 13.09
C GLU A 136 12.44 19.00 12.20
N ASP A 137 13.16 20.00 11.68
CA ASP A 137 14.40 19.82 10.90
C ASP A 137 15.61 19.42 11.76
N LEU A 138 15.61 19.68 13.08
CA LEU A 138 16.71 19.36 13.98
C LEU A 138 16.68 17.89 14.40
N LYS A 139 17.29 17.04 13.57
CA LYS A 139 17.43 15.62 13.86
C LYS A 139 18.69 15.36 14.69
N ASN A 140 18.49 14.78 15.88
CA ASN A 140 19.55 14.27 16.73
C ASN A 140 20.36 13.18 15.95
N PRO A 141 21.69 13.34 15.78
CA PRO A 141 22.57 12.35 15.16
C PRO A 141 22.53 10.94 15.76
N ILE A 142 22.20 10.82 17.04
CA ILE A 142 22.04 9.53 17.71
C ILE A 142 20.56 9.24 17.95
N LYS A 143 20.17 7.98 17.70
CA LYS A 143 18.97 7.38 18.27
C LYS A 143 19.35 6.41 19.39
N ILE A 144 18.59 6.45 20.47
CA ILE A 144 18.73 5.51 21.59
C ILE A 144 17.44 4.72 21.79
N PHE A 145 17.58 3.40 21.93
CA PHE A 145 16.49 2.48 22.19
C PHE A 145 16.81 1.64 23.41
N GLU A 146 15.79 1.33 24.21
CA GLU A 146 15.89 0.38 25.31
C GLU A 146 14.73 -0.61 25.19
N ARG A 147 15.05 -1.89 25.38
CA ARG A 147 14.12 -3.00 25.54
C ARG A 147 14.45 -3.73 26.82
N ILE A 148 13.43 -4.13 27.58
CA ILE A 148 13.58 -4.85 28.85
C ILE A 148 12.83 -6.17 28.73
N GLU A 149 13.45 -7.25 29.18
CA GLU A 149 12.85 -8.58 29.23
C GLU A 149 12.85 -9.08 30.68
N VAL A 150 11.68 -9.49 31.17
CA VAL A 150 11.51 -10.13 32.47
C VAL A 150 11.44 -11.64 32.25
N SER A 151 12.40 -12.40 32.76
CA SER A 151 12.51 -13.83 32.46
C SER A 151 11.48 -14.70 33.18
N ASN A 152 10.90 -14.20 34.28
CA ASN A 152 10.14 -15.00 35.23
C ASN A 152 8.61 -14.93 35.00
N ILE A 153 8.18 -14.44 33.83
CA ILE A 153 6.78 -14.25 33.45
C ILE A 153 6.54 -14.91 32.09
N GLU A 154 5.55 -15.80 32.04
CA GLU A 154 5.25 -16.58 30.83
C GLU A 154 4.46 -15.72 29.83
N LYS A 155 4.69 -15.95 28.53
CA LYS A 155 4.05 -15.25 27.42
C LYS A 155 3.07 -16.20 26.73
N GLU A 156 1.82 -15.80 26.54
CA GLU A 156 0.86 -16.56 25.71
C GLU A 156 0.36 -15.67 24.58
N ASN A 157 0.45 -16.19 23.34
CA ASN A 157 -0.09 -15.51 22.16
C ASN A 157 -1.61 -15.76 22.04
N LEU A 158 -2.34 -15.36 23.09
CA LEU A 158 -3.79 -15.44 23.16
C LEU A 158 -4.43 -14.52 22.12
N GLY A 159 -3.80 -13.38 21.83
CA GLY A 159 -4.22 -12.40 20.81
C GLY A 159 -4.34 -12.99 19.42
N THR A 160 -3.35 -13.76 18.95
CA THR A 160 -3.46 -14.44 17.65
C THR A 160 -4.61 -15.44 17.62
N GLN A 161 -4.90 -16.14 18.73
CA GLN A 161 -6.06 -17.03 18.81
C GLN A 161 -7.38 -16.25 18.78
N ILE A 162 -7.46 -15.09 19.43
CA ILE A 162 -8.64 -14.20 19.42
C ILE A 162 -8.84 -13.61 18.02
N LYS A 163 -7.80 -13.06 17.39
CA LYS A 163 -7.83 -12.56 15.99
C LYS A 163 -8.33 -13.61 15.03
N ARG A 164 -7.76 -14.83 15.09
CA ARG A 164 -8.20 -15.96 14.25
C ARG A 164 -9.69 -16.26 14.41
N ARG A 165 -10.21 -16.32 15.64
CA ARG A 165 -11.65 -16.55 15.90
C ARG A 165 -12.53 -15.40 15.42
N LYS A 166 -12.08 -14.13 15.56
CA LYS A 166 -12.77 -12.95 15.02
C LYS A 166 -12.86 -13.02 13.48
N ILE A 167 -11.77 -13.39 12.81
CA ILE A 167 -11.69 -13.61 11.36
C ILE A 167 -12.61 -14.76 10.93
N GLU A 168 -12.52 -15.94 11.55
CA GLU A 168 -13.40 -17.10 11.25
C GLU A 168 -14.91 -16.79 11.42
N LYS A 169 -15.26 -15.85 12.30
CA LYS A 169 -16.64 -15.36 12.48
C LYS A 169 -17.04 -14.36 11.39
N LEU A 170 -16.14 -13.46 11.00
CA LEU A 170 -16.31 -12.51 9.90
C LEU A 170 -16.47 -13.23 8.55
N GLU A 171 -15.66 -14.25 8.27
CA GLU A 171 -15.76 -15.05 7.05
C GLU A 171 -17.14 -15.68 6.89
N LYS A 172 -17.68 -16.27 7.97
CA LYS A 172 -19.05 -16.83 7.99
C LYS A 172 -20.13 -15.78 7.77
N GLU A 173 -19.96 -14.57 8.33
CA GLU A 173 -20.87 -13.44 8.12
C GLU A 173 -20.88 -12.99 6.65
N ILE A 174 -19.70 -12.89 6.03
CA ILE A 174 -19.53 -12.48 4.64
C ILE A 174 -20.03 -13.54 3.66
N GLU A 175 -19.78 -14.83 3.88
CA GLU A 175 -20.24 -15.88 2.96
C GLU A 175 -21.78 -15.99 2.93
N HIS A 176 -22.43 -15.88 4.09
CA HIS A 176 -23.90 -15.80 4.15
C HIS A 176 -24.45 -14.58 3.37
N LYS A 177 -23.77 -13.43 3.43
CA LYS A 177 -24.12 -12.24 2.63
C LYS A 177 -23.89 -12.47 1.13
N LYS A 178 -22.78 -13.09 0.73
CA LYS A 178 -22.50 -13.45 -0.68
C LYS A 178 -23.59 -14.35 -1.25
N GLU A 179 -24.02 -15.39 -0.51
CA GLU A 179 -25.13 -16.25 -0.93
C GLU A 179 -26.45 -15.48 -1.12
N HIS A 180 -26.82 -14.66 -0.14
CA HIS A 180 -28.06 -13.89 -0.18
C HIS A 180 -28.09 -12.94 -1.41
N THR A 181 -27.01 -12.19 -1.63
CA THR A 181 -26.88 -11.26 -2.76
C THR A 181 -26.91 -11.99 -4.11
N LYS A 182 -26.24 -13.14 -4.23
CA LYS A 182 -26.33 -14.00 -5.44
C LYS A 182 -27.77 -14.43 -5.74
N LYS A 183 -28.52 -14.89 -4.73
CA LYS A 183 -29.93 -15.32 -4.87
C LYS A 183 -30.83 -14.16 -5.31
N GLN A 184 -30.69 -12.99 -4.68
CA GLN A 184 -31.46 -11.80 -5.00
C GLN A 184 -31.24 -11.32 -6.45
N ILE A 185 -29.98 -11.12 -6.88
CA ILE A 185 -29.68 -10.66 -8.26
C ILE A 185 -30.13 -11.70 -9.28
N LYS A 186 -29.97 -13.00 -9.01
CA LYS A 186 -30.44 -14.06 -9.90
C LYS A 186 -31.94 -13.96 -10.15
N SER A 187 -32.76 -13.84 -9.11
CA SER A 187 -34.22 -13.68 -9.25
C SER A 187 -34.64 -12.44 -10.05
N GLU A 188 -33.92 -11.31 -9.89
CA GLU A 188 -34.23 -10.06 -10.60
C GLU A 188 -34.02 -10.18 -12.11
N PHE A 189 -32.93 -10.82 -12.54
CA PHE A 189 -32.60 -10.97 -13.97
C PHE A 189 -33.30 -12.14 -14.65
N ASP A 190 -33.48 -13.27 -13.96
CA ASP A 190 -34.21 -14.42 -14.53
C ASP A 190 -35.63 -14.00 -14.94
N SER A 191 -36.35 -13.27 -14.07
CA SER A 191 -37.69 -12.72 -14.38
C SER A 191 -37.75 -11.69 -15.52
N LYS A 192 -36.61 -11.16 -15.98
CA LYS A 192 -36.51 -10.31 -17.17
C LYS A 192 -36.20 -11.13 -18.41
N ILE A 193 -35.29 -12.09 -18.29
CA ILE A 193 -34.93 -13.03 -19.36
C ILE A 193 -36.16 -13.84 -19.80
N ASP A 194 -36.96 -14.35 -18.86
CA ASP A 194 -38.18 -15.11 -19.14
C ASP A 194 -39.14 -14.33 -20.06
N LYS A 195 -39.31 -13.02 -19.81
CA LYS A 195 -40.19 -12.13 -20.61
C LYS A 195 -39.66 -11.83 -22.02
N VAL A 196 -38.35 -11.98 -22.25
CA VAL A 196 -37.75 -11.85 -23.59
C VAL A 196 -37.81 -13.20 -24.30
N GLN A 197 -37.61 -14.30 -23.57
CA GLN A 197 -37.77 -15.67 -24.07
C GLN A 197 -39.19 -15.93 -24.59
N GLU A 198 -40.24 -15.50 -23.87
CA GLU A 198 -41.63 -15.59 -24.35
C GLU A 198 -41.87 -14.89 -25.70
N LYS A 199 -41.17 -13.78 -25.97
CA LYS A 199 -41.25 -13.07 -27.27
C LYS A 199 -40.47 -13.81 -28.35
N LEU A 200 -39.28 -14.30 -28.03
CA LEU A 200 -38.42 -15.06 -28.93
C LEU A 200 -39.11 -16.34 -29.42
N ASP A 201 -39.74 -17.08 -28.50
CA ASP A 201 -40.50 -18.30 -28.79
C ASP A 201 -41.73 -18.05 -29.67
N LYS A 202 -42.25 -16.81 -29.70
CA LYS A 202 -43.34 -16.39 -30.57
C LYS A 202 -42.84 -16.13 -31.99
N GLU A 203 -41.83 -15.27 -32.17
CA GLU A 203 -41.30 -14.94 -33.50
C GLU A 203 -40.69 -16.20 -34.18
N LYS A 204 -40.12 -17.15 -33.41
CA LYS A 204 -39.69 -18.47 -33.93
C LYS A 204 -40.83 -19.28 -34.53
N LYS A 205 -42.01 -19.32 -33.90
CA LYS A 205 -43.20 -20.00 -34.46
C LYS A 205 -43.70 -19.33 -35.75
N ASP A 206 -43.61 -18.00 -35.82
CA ASP A 206 -43.99 -17.25 -37.02
C ASP A 206 -43.00 -17.52 -38.19
N MET A 207 -41.71 -17.70 -37.89
CA MET A 207 -40.68 -18.14 -38.85
C MET A 207 -40.93 -19.56 -39.40
N ASP A 208 -41.23 -20.53 -38.52
CA ASP A 208 -41.55 -21.91 -38.92
C ASP A 208 -42.73 -21.92 -39.91
N HIS A 209 -43.82 -21.24 -39.56
CA HIS A 209 -45.03 -21.17 -40.38
C HIS A 209 -44.82 -20.51 -41.75
N SER A 210 -43.91 -19.55 -41.85
CA SER A 210 -43.54 -18.92 -43.13
C SER A 210 -42.62 -19.83 -43.97
N SER A 211 -41.69 -20.53 -43.32
CA SER A 211 -40.76 -21.47 -43.95
C SER A 211 -41.48 -22.69 -44.56
N ASP A 212 -42.52 -23.20 -43.91
CA ASP A 212 -43.40 -24.23 -44.46
C ASP A 212 -44.10 -23.79 -45.76
N LYS A 213 -44.55 -22.53 -45.83
CA LYS A 213 -45.14 -21.97 -47.07
C LYS A 213 -44.09 -21.87 -48.18
N LEU A 214 -42.89 -21.38 -47.86
CA LEU A 214 -41.77 -21.27 -48.80
C LEU A 214 -41.38 -22.65 -49.38
N SER A 215 -41.32 -23.69 -48.53
CA SER A 215 -41.06 -25.08 -48.92
C SER A 215 -42.10 -25.59 -49.93
N ASN A 216 -43.39 -25.33 -49.69
CA ASN A 216 -44.46 -25.75 -50.60
C ASN A 216 -44.43 -25.03 -51.95
N TYR A 217 -44.05 -23.75 -52.00
CA TYR A 217 -43.87 -23.04 -53.27
C TYR A 217 -42.64 -23.51 -54.04
N SER A 218 -41.51 -23.79 -53.38
CA SER A 218 -40.30 -24.27 -54.05
C SER A 218 -40.42 -25.72 -54.58
N LYS A 219 -41.31 -26.54 -54.01
CA LYS A 219 -41.69 -27.83 -54.64
C LYS A 219 -42.38 -27.63 -56.00
N LYS A 220 -43.36 -26.72 -56.07
CA LYS A 220 -44.06 -26.39 -57.33
C LYS A 220 -43.16 -25.73 -58.37
N GLU A 221 -42.20 -24.89 -57.93
CA GLU A 221 -41.15 -24.34 -58.78
C GLU A 221 -40.35 -25.44 -59.49
N LYS A 222 -39.90 -26.46 -58.75
CA LYS A 222 -39.14 -27.59 -59.30
C LYS A 222 -39.94 -28.45 -60.28
N GLU A 223 -41.23 -28.70 -59.99
CA GLU A 223 -42.14 -29.40 -60.90
C GLU A 223 -42.26 -28.66 -62.25
N LEU A 224 -42.50 -27.34 -62.21
CA LEU A 224 -42.57 -26.50 -63.41
C LEU A 224 -41.25 -26.42 -64.19
N ILE A 225 -40.10 -26.41 -63.52
CA ILE A 225 -38.79 -26.42 -64.18
C ILE A 225 -38.56 -27.76 -64.92
N ASN A 226 -38.95 -28.89 -64.33
CA ASN A 226 -38.83 -30.18 -65.00
C ASN A 226 -39.71 -30.26 -66.25
N ASP A 227 -40.98 -29.83 -66.18
CA ASP A 227 -41.88 -29.74 -67.33
C ASP A 227 -41.29 -28.92 -68.48
N ILE A 228 -40.61 -27.81 -68.18
CA ILE A 228 -39.94 -26.95 -69.16
C ILE A 228 -38.72 -27.67 -69.78
N ASN A 229 -37.85 -28.26 -68.95
CA ASN A 229 -36.66 -28.98 -69.42
C ASN A 229 -36.99 -30.15 -70.35
N ASP A 230 -38.07 -30.88 -70.09
CA ASP A 230 -38.51 -31.99 -70.95
C ASP A 230 -38.98 -31.49 -72.32
N LEU A 231 -39.69 -30.35 -72.37
CA LEU A 231 -40.08 -29.69 -73.62
C LEU A 231 -38.86 -29.18 -74.42
N GLU A 232 -37.87 -28.58 -73.75
CA GLU A 232 -36.60 -28.18 -74.40
C GLU A 232 -35.81 -29.38 -74.94
N SER A 233 -35.79 -30.49 -74.22
CA SER A 233 -35.10 -31.72 -74.62
C SER A 233 -35.65 -32.30 -75.93
N VAL A 234 -36.98 -32.27 -76.10
CA VAL A 234 -37.66 -32.67 -77.34
C VAL A 234 -37.28 -31.74 -78.50
N LEU A 235 -37.30 -30.41 -78.29
CA LEU A 235 -36.87 -29.42 -79.28
C LEU A 235 -35.40 -29.60 -79.69
N LYS A 236 -34.52 -29.95 -78.74
CA LYS A 236 -33.08 -30.13 -78.98
C LYS A 236 -32.76 -31.39 -79.78
N LYS A 237 -33.52 -32.49 -79.60
CA LYS A 237 -33.37 -33.70 -80.43
C LYS A 237 -33.69 -33.41 -81.90
N LEU A 238 -34.84 -32.79 -82.17
CA LEU A 238 -35.26 -32.40 -83.52
C LEU A 238 -34.23 -31.51 -84.24
N ASN A 239 -33.55 -30.62 -83.50
CA ASN A 239 -32.49 -29.77 -84.06
C ASN A 239 -31.16 -30.50 -84.30
N ASN A 240 -30.81 -31.52 -83.50
CA ASN A 240 -29.56 -32.27 -83.66
C ASN A 240 -29.59 -33.24 -84.84
N GLU A 241 -30.74 -33.86 -85.14
CA GLU A 241 -30.89 -34.75 -86.30
C GLU A 241 -30.68 -33.99 -87.61
N LYS A 242 -31.22 -32.76 -87.72
CA LYS A 242 -30.94 -31.79 -88.82
C LYS A 242 -29.45 -31.45 -89.00
N ALA A 243 -28.61 -31.64 -87.97
CA ALA A 243 -27.19 -31.25 -87.99
C ALA A 243 -26.21 -32.41 -88.30
N GLN A 244 -26.62 -33.66 -88.12
CA GLN A 244 -25.72 -34.81 -88.31
C GLN A 244 -25.53 -35.14 -89.80
N ASP A 245 -26.61 -35.13 -90.60
CA ASP A 245 -26.56 -35.38 -92.05
C ASP A 245 -25.65 -34.40 -92.82
N LYS A 246 -25.34 -33.24 -92.21
CA LYS A 246 -24.43 -32.22 -92.75
C LYS A 246 -22.94 -32.58 -92.63
N ARG A 247 -22.55 -33.56 -91.80
CA ARG A 247 -21.14 -33.84 -91.46
C ARG A 247 -20.42 -34.81 -92.40
N ASP A 248 -21.13 -35.78 -92.99
CA ASP A 248 -20.50 -36.88 -93.74
C ASP A 248 -19.84 -36.45 -95.07
N ILE A 249 -20.03 -35.19 -95.48
CA ILE A 249 -19.50 -34.61 -96.73
C ILE A 249 -18.01 -34.24 -96.66
N ILE A 250 -17.40 -34.10 -95.47
CA ILE A 250 -16.12 -33.36 -95.29
C ILE A 250 -14.84 -34.23 -95.27
N GLY A 251 -14.92 -35.54 -95.03
CA GLY A 251 -13.77 -36.35 -94.57
C GLY A 251 -12.77 -36.92 -95.60
N ARG A 252 -12.22 -36.16 -96.57
CA ARG A 252 -11.40 -36.76 -97.67
C ARG A 252 -9.89 -36.46 -97.85
N TYR A 253 -9.22 -35.45 -97.25
CA TYR A 253 -7.81 -35.13 -97.63
C TYR A 253 -6.88 -34.52 -96.52
N LEU A 254 -5.93 -35.30 -95.93
CA LEU A 254 -4.79 -34.78 -95.12
C LEU A 254 -3.72 -35.86 -94.74
N ASP A 255 -2.41 -35.49 -94.75
CA ASP A 255 -1.25 -36.02 -93.94
C ASP A 255 0.09 -35.39 -94.45
N GLN A 256 1.28 -35.38 -93.78
CA GLN A 256 1.68 -35.27 -92.36
C GLN A 256 3.22 -34.95 -92.17
N LYS A 257 3.68 -34.85 -90.91
CA LYS A 257 5.03 -35.20 -90.33
C LYS A 257 6.10 -34.14 -89.94
N ASP A 258 6.30 -33.00 -90.62
CA ASP A 258 7.50 -32.16 -90.35
C ASP A 258 7.43 -31.13 -89.18
N LEU A 259 6.34 -31.10 -88.40
CA LEU A 259 6.08 -30.11 -87.33
C LEU A 259 7.09 -30.08 -86.14
N LYS A 260 8.16 -30.89 -86.14
CA LYS A 260 9.12 -31.01 -85.02
C LYS A 260 10.57 -30.65 -85.33
N LYS A 261 10.93 -30.39 -86.60
CA LYS A 261 12.32 -30.06 -86.97
C LYS A 261 12.55 -28.55 -87.06
N ASP A 262 11.62 -27.83 -87.71
CA ASP A 262 11.81 -26.42 -88.08
C ASP A 262 11.79 -25.46 -86.88
N ILE A 263 10.99 -25.76 -85.85
CA ILE A 263 10.95 -24.99 -84.59
C ILE A 263 12.33 -24.98 -83.89
N SER A 264 13.12 -26.05 -84.05
CA SER A 264 14.46 -26.16 -83.46
C SER A 264 15.55 -25.56 -84.34
N LEU A 265 15.33 -25.53 -85.67
CA LEU A 265 16.29 -24.96 -86.62
C LEU A 265 16.20 -23.43 -86.64
N LEU A 266 15.00 -22.85 -86.71
CA LEU A 266 14.81 -21.39 -86.74
C LEU A 266 15.27 -20.68 -85.46
N LEU A 267 15.16 -21.32 -84.28
CA LEU A 267 15.76 -20.78 -83.05
C LEU A 267 17.30 -20.72 -83.14
N ARG A 268 17.92 -21.72 -83.78
CA ARG A 268 19.37 -21.83 -83.94
C ARG A 268 19.88 -20.98 -85.09
N GLU A 269 19.11 -20.83 -86.17
CA GLU A 269 19.39 -19.91 -87.28
C GLU A 269 19.25 -18.46 -86.84
N SER A 270 18.25 -18.11 -86.00
CA SER A 270 18.18 -16.78 -85.38
C SER A 270 19.43 -16.49 -84.54
N GLN A 271 19.96 -17.49 -83.82
CA GLN A 271 21.18 -17.36 -83.02
C GLN A 271 22.47 -17.39 -83.86
N GLN A 272 22.54 -18.16 -84.94
CA GLN A 272 23.70 -18.17 -85.83
C GLN A 272 23.73 -16.96 -86.77
N TYR A 273 22.57 -16.38 -87.12
CA TYR A 273 22.47 -15.09 -87.79
C TYR A 273 22.97 -13.96 -86.87
N LEU A 274 22.63 -14.01 -85.56
CA LEU A 274 23.25 -13.16 -84.53
C LEU A 274 24.78 -13.37 -84.46
N THR A 275 25.29 -14.61 -84.51
CA THR A 275 26.75 -14.86 -84.45
C THR A 275 27.50 -14.53 -85.75
N GLN A 276 26.83 -14.52 -86.90
CA GLN A 276 27.40 -14.11 -88.18
C GLN A 276 27.45 -12.58 -88.30
N LEU A 277 26.42 -11.88 -87.81
CA LEU A 277 26.48 -10.44 -87.49
C LEU A 277 27.63 -10.11 -86.51
N GLU A 278 27.90 -10.98 -85.53
CA GLU A 278 29.01 -10.80 -84.56
C GLU A 278 30.43 -11.02 -85.11
N ASN A 279 30.59 -11.51 -86.35
CA ASN A 279 31.90 -11.58 -87.02
C ASN A 279 32.09 -10.53 -88.13
N GLU A 280 31.02 -9.90 -88.64
CA GLU A 280 31.10 -8.64 -89.41
C GLU A 280 31.14 -7.39 -88.49
N LEU A 281 30.99 -7.62 -87.18
CA LEU A 281 31.00 -6.64 -86.10
C LEU A 281 32.26 -5.74 -86.03
N PRO A 282 33.49 -6.16 -86.39
CA PRO A 282 34.64 -5.26 -86.38
C PRO A 282 34.59 -4.16 -87.45
N THR A 283 33.89 -4.39 -88.56
CA THR A 283 33.79 -3.46 -89.70
C THR A 283 32.50 -2.67 -89.77
N ILE A 284 31.40 -3.16 -89.18
CA ILE A 284 30.13 -2.40 -89.11
C ILE A 284 29.94 -1.70 -87.74
N LYS A 285 30.49 -2.24 -86.64
CA LYS A 285 30.35 -1.64 -85.29
C LYS A 285 31.29 -0.46 -85.01
N LYS A 286 32.19 -0.10 -85.93
CA LYS A 286 32.89 1.20 -85.85
C LYS A 286 31.94 2.36 -86.12
N ASP A 287 31.02 2.22 -87.08
CA ASP A 287 30.03 3.26 -87.42
C ASP A 287 28.78 3.21 -86.52
N PHE A 288 28.61 2.16 -85.72
CA PHE A 288 27.51 2.01 -84.76
C PHE A 288 27.74 2.72 -83.41
N SER A 289 28.98 3.11 -83.06
CA SER A 289 29.32 3.45 -81.67
C SER A 289 29.08 4.92 -81.25
N ASP A 290 29.47 5.91 -82.07
CA ASP A 290 29.59 7.29 -81.57
C ASP A 290 28.27 8.07 -81.49
N LYS A 291 27.28 7.74 -82.33
CA LYS A 291 26.15 8.65 -82.63
C LYS A 291 24.89 8.57 -81.76
N THR A 292 24.83 7.61 -80.82
CA THR A 292 23.61 7.39 -80.02
C THR A 292 23.83 7.47 -78.51
N GLU A 293 25.03 7.21 -77.98
CA GLU A 293 25.27 7.27 -76.53
C GLU A 293 25.35 8.71 -75.97
N GLN A 294 25.62 9.72 -76.81
CA GLN A 294 25.57 11.13 -76.38
C GLN A 294 24.14 11.61 -76.04
N LEU A 295 23.14 11.30 -76.88
CA LEU A 295 21.81 11.94 -76.80
C LEU A 295 21.02 11.57 -75.53
N LEU A 296 21.16 10.34 -75.03
CA LEU A 296 20.36 9.86 -73.89
C LEU A 296 20.88 10.36 -72.52
N LYS A 297 22.09 10.94 -72.45
CA LYS A 297 22.66 11.52 -71.22
C LYS A 297 22.36 13.02 -71.02
N GLU A 298 22.04 13.78 -72.07
CA GLU A 298 21.84 15.24 -71.94
C GLU A 298 20.46 15.67 -71.45
N ILE A 299 19.38 15.02 -71.90
CA ILE A 299 18.00 15.49 -71.62
C ILE A 299 17.66 15.40 -70.12
N ASN A 300 18.04 14.30 -69.46
CA ASN A 300 17.71 14.04 -68.06
C ASN A 300 18.32 15.05 -67.06
N ASN A 301 19.46 15.66 -67.40
CA ASN A 301 20.11 16.66 -66.53
C ASN A 301 19.53 18.08 -66.70
N ARG A 302 18.80 18.38 -67.79
CA ARG A 302 18.55 19.78 -68.23
C ARG A 302 17.17 20.36 -67.87
N TYR A 303 16.15 19.53 -67.67
CA TYR A 303 14.75 20.00 -67.54
C TYR A 303 14.09 19.75 -66.17
N ASN A 304 14.42 18.68 -65.45
CA ASN A 304 13.85 18.41 -64.13
C ASN A 304 13.99 19.58 -63.11
N PRO A 305 15.09 20.37 -63.08
CA PRO A 305 15.18 21.54 -62.21
C PRO A 305 14.26 22.70 -62.60
N LYS A 306 13.96 22.87 -63.90
CA LYS A 306 13.22 24.03 -64.42
C LYS A 306 11.72 23.98 -64.13
N ILE A 307 11.16 22.77 -64.02
CA ILE A 307 9.75 22.58 -63.67
C ILE A 307 9.47 23.14 -62.25
N ARG A 308 10.40 22.91 -61.30
CA ARG A 308 10.32 23.48 -59.93
C ARG A 308 10.42 25.02 -59.87
N ASP A 309 11.10 25.67 -60.82
CA ASP A 309 11.16 27.15 -60.85
C ASP A 309 9.89 27.77 -61.43
N ALA A 310 9.21 27.07 -62.35
CA ALA A 310 7.93 27.52 -62.90
C ALA A 310 6.81 27.57 -61.85
N GLU A 311 6.82 26.64 -60.90
CA GLU A 311 5.90 26.61 -59.75
C GLU A 311 6.08 27.88 -58.88
N ARG A 312 7.31 28.33 -58.63
CA ARG A 312 7.63 29.60 -57.93
C ARG A 312 7.23 30.87 -58.69
N ARG A 313 7.17 30.85 -60.02
CA ARG A 313 6.81 32.05 -60.81
C ARG A 313 5.31 32.29 -60.88
N LEU A 314 4.50 31.24 -60.73
CA LEU A 314 3.05 31.39 -60.58
C LEU A 314 2.73 32.23 -59.34
N GLU A 315 3.36 31.88 -58.22
CA GLU A 315 3.32 32.56 -56.90
C GLU A 315 3.76 34.05 -56.96
N GLN A 316 4.55 34.44 -57.96
CA GLN A 316 4.98 35.83 -58.17
C GLN A 316 3.99 36.67 -58.99
N ALA A 317 3.30 36.10 -59.98
CA ALA A 317 2.34 36.86 -60.79
C ALA A 317 1.05 37.17 -60.03
N GLU A 318 0.72 36.35 -59.03
CA GLU A 318 -0.31 36.64 -58.04
C GLU A 318 -0.01 37.97 -57.30
N LYS A 319 1.27 38.38 -57.17
CA LYS A 319 1.67 39.70 -56.63
C LYS A 319 1.66 40.85 -57.65
N GLU A 320 1.57 40.57 -58.96
CA GLU A 320 1.45 41.63 -59.99
C GLU A 320 -0.03 42.02 -60.21
N TYR A 321 -0.94 41.06 -60.02
CA TYR A 321 -2.38 41.30 -59.93
C TYR A 321 -2.72 42.41 -58.91
N ASP A 322 -2.02 42.47 -57.75
CA ASP A 322 -2.18 43.55 -56.75
C ASP A 322 -1.67 44.93 -57.22
N ARG A 323 -0.65 44.98 -58.08
CA ARG A 323 0.11 46.21 -58.36
C ARG A 323 -0.58 47.10 -59.40
N LEU A 324 -1.37 46.50 -60.30
CA LEU A 324 -2.17 47.25 -61.27
C LEU A 324 -3.42 47.86 -60.63
N THR A 325 -3.99 47.22 -59.62
CA THR A 325 -5.04 47.74 -58.73
C THR A 325 -4.64 49.07 -58.06
N GLN A 326 -3.35 49.31 -57.82
CA GLN A 326 -2.85 50.61 -57.33
C GLN A 326 -2.70 51.68 -58.42
N LYS A 327 -2.63 51.29 -59.70
CA LYS A 327 -2.44 52.23 -60.82
C LYS A 327 -3.76 52.77 -61.36
N GLU A 328 -4.80 51.95 -61.28
CA GLU A 328 -6.21 52.32 -61.51
C GLU A 328 -6.58 53.55 -60.65
N LYS A 329 -6.40 53.44 -59.31
CA LYS A 329 -6.61 54.53 -58.34
C LYS A 329 -5.88 55.85 -58.68
N LYS A 330 -4.64 55.79 -59.19
CA LYS A 330 -3.85 57.00 -59.53
C LYS A 330 -4.27 57.67 -60.85
N LEU A 331 -5.08 57.01 -61.67
CA LEU A 331 -5.64 57.61 -62.88
C LEU A 331 -6.96 58.34 -62.60
N GLU A 332 -7.74 57.86 -61.63
CA GLU A 332 -8.93 58.57 -61.12
C GLU A 332 -8.54 59.96 -60.55
N GLU A 333 -7.54 60.02 -59.66
CA GLU A 333 -7.04 61.28 -59.08
C GLU A 333 -6.57 62.30 -60.14
N LYS A 334 -5.94 61.83 -61.23
CA LYS A 334 -5.41 62.71 -62.30
C LYS A 334 -6.42 63.09 -63.38
N GLY A 335 -7.58 62.44 -63.43
CA GLY A 335 -8.72 62.86 -64.26
C GLY A 335 -9.50 64.03 -63.66
N SER A 336 -9.57 64.10 -62.32
CA SER A 336 -10.20 65.19 -61.57
C SER A 336 -9.53 66.55 -61.86
N ASN A 337 -8.22 66.67 -61.62
CA ASN A 337 -7.51 67.97 -61.71
C ASN A 337 -7.52 68.64 -63.10
N LEU A 338 -7.69 67.87 -64.18
CA LEU A 338 -7.76 68.46 -65.53
C LEU A 338 -9.11 69.11 -65.85
N LYS A 339 -10.21 68.67 -65.18
CA LYS A 339 -11.54 69.26 -65.37
C LYS A 339 -11.64 70.69 -64.84
N ASP A 340 -10.73 71.10 -63.95
CA ASP A 340 -10.71 72.45 -63.39
C ASP A 340 -9.96 73.46 -64.27
N GLY A 341 -8.87 73.06 -64.94
CA GLY A 341 -8.02 73.97 -65.75
C GLY A 341 -8.69 74.54 -67.01
N ILE A 342 -9.63 73.81 -67.61
CA ILE A 342 -10.28 74.20 -68.87
C ILE A 342 -11.30 75.33 -68.68
N LYS A 343 -11.83 75.51 -67.46
CA LYS A 343 -12.75 76.63 -67.14
C LYS A 343 -12.09 77.99 -67.29
N GLU A 344 -10.79 78.09 -67.05
CA GLU A 344 -10.08 79.37 -66.90
C GLU A 344 -9.60 79.94 -68.25
N LEU A 345 -9.09 79.07 -69.13
CA LEU A 345 -8.70 79.41 -70.50
C LEU A 345 -9.89 79.80 -71.41
N LYS A 346 -11.12 79.61 -70.92
CA LYS A 346 -12.39 79.76 -71.64
C LYS A 346 -12.82 81.22 -71.86
N LYS A 347 -11.91 82.19 -71.74
CA LYS A 347 -12.24 83.61 -71.57
C LYS A 347 -11.63 84.57 -72.60
N ASP A 348 -10.43 84.29 -73.13
CA ASP A 348 -9.60 85.34 -73.75
C ASP A 348 -8.99 84.99 -75.12
N LEU A 349 -9.34 85.85 -76.09
CA LEU A 349 -8.46 86.44 -77.12
C LEU A 349 -7.85 85.56 -78.23
N LYS A 350 -8.36 85.77 -79.46
CA LYS A 350 -7.68 86.29 -80.69
C LYS A 350 -6.24 85.90 -81.09
N SER A 351 -5.59 84.98 -80.38
CA SER A 351 -4.18 84.56 -80.54
C SER A 351 -4.08 83.06 -80.77
N LEU A 352 -2.97 82.60 -81.36
CA LEU A 352 -2.76 81.19 -81.68
C LEU A 352 -2.37 80.34 -80.45
N GLU A 353 -1.97 80.93 -79.31
CA GLU A 353 -1.36 80.15 -78.22
C GLU A 353 -2.33 79.57 -77.16
N ASP A 354 -3.49 80.20 -76.87
CA ASP A 354 -4.24 79.86 -75.65
C ASP A 354 -5.36 78.80 -75.79
N GLN A 355 -6.18 78.80 -76.84
CA GLN A 355 -7.17 77.70 -77.00
C GLN A 355 -6.54 76.37 -77.42
N LEU A 356 -5.33 76.39 -77.99
CA LEU A 356 -4.46 75.21 -78.16
C LEU A 356 -4.12 74.53 -76.81
N LYS A 357 -4.29 75.23 -75.68
CA LYS A 357 -4.08 74.75 -74.30
C LYS A 357 -5.32 74.04 -73.74
N ILE A 358 -6.54 74.49 -74.06
CA ILE A 358 -7.80 73.75 -73.78
C ILE A 358 -7.82 72.44 -74.56
N THR A 359 -7.56 72.50 -75.86
CA THR A 359 -7.50 71.33 -76.74
C THR A 359 -6.48 70.29 -76.28
N ARG A 360 -5.44 70.70 -75.53
CA ARG A 360 -4.54 69.78 -74.82
C ARG A 360 -5.21 69.12 -73.61
N GLN A 361 -5.79 69.90 -72.70
CA GLN A 361 -6.31 69.36 -71.42
C GLN A 361 -7.56 68.49 -71.57
N GLU A 362 -8.50 68.81 -72.47
CA GLU A 362 -9.76 68.05 -72.60
C GLU A 362 -9.50 66.67 -73.22
N LYS A 363 -8.63 66.62 -74.24
CA LYS A 363 -8.06 65.37 -74.76
C LYS A 363 -7.16 64.67 -73.75
N GLU A 364 -6.51 65.36 -72.82
CA GLU A 364 -5.75 64.71 -71.74
C GLU A 364 -6.68 64.01 -70.71
N ILE A 365 -7.91 64.50 -70.52
CA ILE A 365 -8.94 63.79 -69.73
C ILE A 365 -9.38 62.53 -70.45
N GLU A 366 -9.73 62.63 -71.74
CA GLU A 366 -10.16 61.49 -72.57
C GLU A 366 -9.02 60.46 -72.75
N GLN A 367 -7.78 60.92 -72.87
CA GLN A 367 -6.58 60.08 -72.81
C GLN A 367 -6.45 59.36 -71.46
N LYS A 368 -6.92 59.95 -70.35
CA LYS A 368 -6.85 59.37 -69.00
C LYS A 368 -8.01 58.46 -68.65
N SER A 369 -9.24 58.74 -69.08
CA SER A 369 -10.36 57.80 -68.95
C SER A 369 -10.14 56.57 -69.82
N THR A 370 -9.70 56.73 -71.07
CA THR A 370 -9.25 55.59 -71.88
C THR A 370 -7.94 54.97 -71.35
N LEU A 371 -7.14 55.67 -70.53
CA LEU A 371 -6.04 55.03 -69.80
C LEU A 371 -6.52 54.21 -68.61
N LEU A 372 -7.61 54.61 -67.95
CA LEU A 372 -8.26 53.87 -66.86
C LEU A 372 -8.84 52.57 -67.42
N GLU A 373 -9.58 52.66 -68.53
CA GLU A 373 -10.07 51.51 -69.30
C GLU A 373 -8.90 50.63 -69.83
N LYS A 374 -7.78 51.23 -70.26
CA LYS A 374 -6.50 50.52 -70.54
C LYS A 374 -5.79 49.96 -69.30
N THR A 375 -6.22 50.31 -68.10
CA THR A 375 -5.65 49.84 -66.83
C THR A 375 -6.53 48.76 -66.22
N GLU A 376 -7.86 48.88 -66.29
CA GLU A 376 -8.84 47.80 -66.09
C GLU A 376 -8.60 46.65 -67.07
N THR A 377 -8.42 46.94 -68.37
CA THR A 377 -7.99 45.92 -69.33
C THR A 377 -6.55 45.44 -69.09
N LYS A 378 -5.69 46.17 -68.37
CA LYS A 378 -4.41 45.60 -67.87
C LYS A 378 -4.59 44.70 -66.66
N LEU A 379 -5.58 44.98 -65.80
CA LEU A 379 -6.00 44.06 -64.75
C LEU A 379 -6.52 42.77 -65.38
N SER A 380 -7.36 42.86 -66.42
CA SER A 380 -7.75 41.74 -67.28
C SER A 380 -6.53 41.07 -67.92
N ASN A 381 -5.62 41.82 -68.55
CA ASN A 381 -4.40 41.25 -69.15
C ASN A 381 -3.49 40.57 -68.12
N THR A 382 -3.59 40.88 -66.83
CA THR A 382 -2.78 40.27 -65.76
C THR A 382 -3.47 39.04 -65.19
N SER A 383 -4.81 39.01 -65.18
CA SER A 383 -5.59 37.78 -65.14
C SER A 383 -5.27 36.87 -66.34
N ASP A 384 -5.12 37.42 -67.54
CA ASP A 384 -4.63 36.69 -68.72
C ASP A 384 -3.14 36.34 -68.61
N ARG A 385 -2.33 37.09 -67.86
CA ARG A 385 -0.93 36.74 -67.55
C ARG A 385 -0.83 35.59 -66.57
N LEU A 386 -1.79 35.46 -65.66
CA LEU A 386 -2.03 34.28 -64.84
C LEU A 386 -2.46 33.06 -65.70
N LYS A 387 -3.30 33.28 -66.73
CA LYS A 387 -3.55 32.25 -67.76
C LYS A 387 -2.29 31.93 -68.57
N ASP A 388 -1.46 32.92 -68.90
CA ASP A 388 -0.25 32.73 -69.71
C ASP A 388 0.90 32.10 -68.91
N LEU A 389 0.95 32.23 -67.59
CA LEU A 389 1.85 31.46 -66.74
C LEU A 389 1.38 30.02 -66.58
N LYS A 390 0.07 29.77 -66.52
CA LYS A 390 -0.49 28.42 -66.72
C LYS A 390 -0.22 27.88 -68.15
N LYS A 391 -0.19 28.74 -69.18
CA LYS A 391 0.33 28.36 -70.52
C LYS A 391 1.85 28.20 -70.54
N SER A 392 2.61 28.84 -69.67
CA SER A 392 4.07 28.74 -69.60
C SER A 392 4.49 27.43 -68.93
N GLN A 393 3.76 26.99 -67.90
CA GLN A 393 3.78 25.60 -67.42
C GLN A 393 3.45 24.62 -68.57
N LYS A 394 2.48 24.96 -69.42
CA LYS A 394 2.14 24.22 -70.65
C LYS A 394 3.17 24.36 -71.80
N GLN A 395 4.10 25.32 -71.71
CA GLN A 395 5.15 25.58 -72.70
C GLN A 395 6.47 24.92 -72.30
N LEU A 396 6.79 24.82 -71.01
CA LEU A 396 7.92 24.02 -70.51
C LEU A 396 7.76 22.52 -70.81
N GLY A 397 6.52 22.02 -70.92
CA GLY A 397 6.26 20.70 -71.50
C GLY A 397 6.36 20.66 -73.04
N LYS A 398 6.18 21.78 -73.74
CA LYS A 398 6.41 21.86 -75.20
C LYS A 398 7.90 21.85 -75.56
N ASP A 399 8.79 22.21 -74.64
CA ASP A 399 10.24 22.04 -74.81
C ASP A 399 10.65 20.55 -74.74
N ILE A 400 9.88 19.69 -74.06
CA ILE A 400 10.04 18.22 -74.20
C ILE A 400 9.64 17.79 -75.63
N LYS A 401 8.67 18.50 -76.23
CA LYS A 401 8.22 18.29 -77.62
C LYS A 401 9.14 18.87 -78.70
N SER A 402 10.14 19.70 -78.39
CA SER A 402 11.19 20.07 -79.36
C SER A 402 12.32 19.03 -79.39
N LEU A 403 12.64 18.41 -78.24
CA LEU A 403 13.76 17.46 -78.13
C LEU A 403 13.51 16.09 -78.78
N THR A 404 12.27 15.58 -78.81
CA THR A 404 11.99 14.35 -79.59
C THR A 404 12.00 14.62 -81.10
N LYS A 405 11.71 15.86 -81.52
CA LYS A 405 11.61 16.25 -82.93
C LYS A 405 12.96 16.35 -83.65
N GLU A 406 14.08 16.22 -82.92
CA GLU A 406 15.40 15.99 -83.52
C GLU A 406 15.59 14.53 -83.97
N ARG A 407 14.86 13.55 -83.41
CA ARG A 407 15.02 12.13 -83.77
C ARG A 407 14.12 11.65 -84.90
N ASP A 408 13.00 12.34 -85.16
CA ASP A 408 12.18 12.11 -86.37
C ASP A 408 12.94 12.37 -87.70
N LYS A 409 14.15 12.94 -87.64
CA LYS A 409 14.97 13.26 -88.83
C LYS A 409 16.08 12.26 -89.15
N GLU A 410 16.22 11.19 -88.38
CA GLU A 410 17.37 10.26 -88.49
C GLU A 410 16.98 8.84 -88.95
N LEU A 411 15.72 8.42 -88.75
CA LEU A 411 15.19 7.16 -89.31
C LEU A 411 14.73 7.28 -90.77
N GLU A 412 14.24 8.45 -91.19
CA GLU A 412 13.76 8.75 -92.56
C GLU A 412 14.86 8.57 -93.64
N ASN A 413 16.15 8.50 -93.24
CA ASN A 413 17.26 8.16 -94.12
C ASN A 413 17.62 6.65 -94.16
N GLN A 414 17.23 5.85 -93.17
CA GLN A 414 17.44 4.39 -93.19
C GLN A 414 16.29 3.64 -93.88
N GLU A 415 15.09 4.22 -93.91
CA GLU A 415 13.94 3.68 -94.67
C GLU A 415 14.15 3.69 -96.20
N LYS A 416 15.20 4.36 -96.70
CA LYS A 416 15.49 4.54 -98.14
C LYS A 416 16.55 3.62 -98.74
N GLU A 417 17.31 2.88 -97.94
CA GLU A 417 18.41 2.03 -98.43
C GLU A 417 18.07 0.52 -98.38
N ILE A 418 17.02 0.15 -97.64
CA ILE A 418 16.49 -1.23 -97.56
C ILE A 418 15.33 -1.46 -98.56
N THR A 419 14.77 -0.39 -99.13
CA THR A 419 13.64 -0.44 -100.06
C THR A 419 13.95 -1.27 -101.31
N ASP A 420 15.19 -1.21 -101.81
CA ASP A 420 15.60 -1.86 -103.08
C ASP A 420 15.98 -3.35 -102.95
N LEU A 421 16.11 -3.91 -101.75
CA LEU A 421 16.52 -5.31 -101.53
C LEU A 421 15.37 -6.30 -101.34
N LYS A 422 14.11 -5.83 -101.26
CA LYS A 422 12.96 -6.65 -100.83
C LYS A 422 11.97 -7.03 -101.94
N ASP A 423 11.98 -6.31 -103.07
CA ASP A 423 11.05 -6.52 -104.19
C ASP A 423 11.28 -7.82 -104.98
N THR A 424 12.29 -8.64 -104.63
CA THR A 424 12.58 -9.94 -105.26
C THR A 424 11.80 -11.13 -104.69
N LYS A 425 10.86 -10.95 -103.74
CA LYS A 425 10.21 -12.09 -103.04
C LYS A 425 8.67 -12.11 -103.02
N VAL A 426 8.02 -11.22 -103.76
CA VAL A 426 6.53 -11.13 -103.83
C VAL A 426 5.92 -11.98 -104.96
N GLU A 427 6.67 -12.35 -106.01
CA GLU A 427 6.14 -13.12 -107.16
C GLU A 427 5.66 -14.55 -106.82
N GLU A 428 6.02 -15.12 -105.67
CA GLU A 428 5.88 -16.57 -105.45
C GLU A 428 4.56 -17.02 -104.79
N GLN A 429 3.85 -16.17 -104.03
CA GLN A 429 2.71 -16.63 -103.20
C GLN A 429 1.28 -16.38 -103.72
N GLU A 430 1.07 -15.54 -104.75
CA GLU A 430 -0.29 -15.21 -105.23
C GLU A 430 -1.05 -16.41 -105.85
N LYS A 431 -0.35 -17.49 -106.20
CA LYS A 431 -0.89 -18.60 -107.01
C LYS A 431 -1.87 -19.54 -106.28
N LYS A 432 -2.08 -19.42 -104.97
CA LYS A 432 -2.85 -20.39 -104.14
C LYS A 432 -4.36 -20.07 -103.94
N ILE A 433 -4.92 -19.08 -104.62
CA ILE A 433 -6.24 -18.52 -104.28
C ILE A 433 -7.48 -19.32 -104.75
N GLN A 434 -7.44 -20.11 -105.82
CA GLN A 434 -8.63 -20.27 -106.67
C GLN A 434 -9.54 -21.50 -106.43
N GLU A 435 -9.09 -22.60 -105.83
CA GLU A 435 -9.74 -23.92 -105.98
C GLU A 435 -10.93 -24.21 -105.03
N THR A 436 -11.16 -23.44 -103.96
CA THR A 436 -12.02 -23.88 -102.84
C THR A 436 -13.55 -23.61 -102.99
N LYS A 437 -14.04 -23.06 -104.10
CA LYS A 437 -15.38 -22.43 -104.14
C LYS A 437 -16.60 -23.29 -104.54
N GLU A 438 -16.45 -24.41 -105.25
CA GLU A 438 -17.62 -25.08 -105.87
C GLU A 438 -18.40 -26.08 -104.97
N LEU A 439 -17.85 -26.50 -103.83
CA LEU A 439 -18.32 -27.68 -103.09
C LEU A 439 -19.61 -27.51 -102.23
N ILE A 440 -20.16 -26.30 -102.11
CA ILE A 440 -21.13 -25.96 -101.04
C ILE A 440 -22.61 -26.21 -101.41
N LYS A 441 -22.97 -26.23 -102.71
CA LYS A 441 -24.36 -26.04 -103.16
C LYS A 441 -25.34 -27.20 -102.88
N GLY A 442 -24.85 -28.41 -102.60
CA GLY A 442 -25.71 -29.61 -102.48
C GLY A 442 -26.44 -29.80 -101.14
N THR A 443 -26.30 -28.87 -100.18
CA THR A 443 -26.61 -29.12 -98.76
C THR A 443 -28.00 -28.62 -98.31
N GLU A 444 -28.82 -28.06 -99.20
CA GLU A 444 -29.92 -27.15 -98.80
C GLU A 444 -31.32 -27.80 -98.75
N GLU A 445 -31.64 -28.86 -99.53
CA GLU A 445 -33.02 -29.39 -99.65
C GLU A 445 -33.52 -30.23 -98.44
N ILE A 446 -32.64 -30.70 -97.56
CA ILE A 446 -33.00 -31.55 -96.39
C ILE A 446 -33.58 -30.72 -95.22
N ILE A 447 -33.46 -29.39 -95.27
CA ILE A 447 -33.59 -28.48 -94.12
C ILE A 447 -35.05 -28.19 -93.70
N ASP A 448 -35.99 -28.16 -94.64
CA ASP A 448 -37.34 -27.58 -94.43
C ASP A 448 -38.28 -28.45 -93.57
N LYS A 449 -38.21 -29.79 -93.69
CA LYS A 449 -39.17 -30.69 -93.02
C LYS A 449 -39.10 -30.65 -91.48
N TYR A 450 -37.95 -30.30 -90.93
CA TYR A 450 -37.74 -30.22 -89.47
C TYR A 450 -38.43 -29.00 -88.83
N GLU A 451 -38.74 -27.95 -89.58
CA GLU A 451 -39.14 -26.65 -89.00
C GLU A 451 -40.61 -26.61 -88.55
N GLY A 452 -41.49 -27.43 -89.14
CA GLY A 452 -42.92 -27.46 -88.78
C GLY A 452 -43.21 -28.01 -87.36
N ASN A 453 -42.46 -29.00 -86.90
CA ASN A 453 -42.67 -29.62 -85.58
C ASN A 453 -42.15 -28.76 -84.42
N ILE A 454 -41.13 -27.94 -84.68
CA ILE A 454 -40.48 -27.08 -83.68
C ILE A 454 -41.47 -26.06 -83.10
N ASN A 455 -42.22 -25.36 -83.97
CA ASN A 455 -43.13 -24.28 -83.58
C ASN A 455 -44.25 -24.68 -82.59
N SER A 456 -44.66 -25.95 -82.57
CA SER A 456 -45.74 -26.43 -81.68
C SER A 456 -45.29 -26.56 -80.22
N TYR A 457 -44.10 -27.14 -80.00
CA TYR A 457 -43.55 -27.34 -78.66
C TYR A 457 -43.12 -26.01 -78.01
N GLU A 458 -42.61 -25.06 -78.79
CA GLU A 458 -42.28 -23.70 -78.33
C GLU A 458 -43.50 -22.96 -77.72
N SER A 459 -44.71 -23.22 -78.20
CA SER A 459 -45.92 -22.57 -77.68
C SER A 459 -46.33 -23.10 -76.30
N GLN A 460 -46.06 -24.38 -76.00
CA GLN A 460 -46.34 -24.98 -74.69
C GLN A 460 -45.32 -24.53 -73.65
N LEU A 461 -44.03 -24.48 -74.03
CA LEU A 461 -42.94 -23.95 -73.23
C LEU A 461 -43.30 -22.58 -72.62
N LYS A 462 -43.76 -21.66 -73.48
CA LYS A 462 -44.09 -20.27 -73.16
C LYS A 462 -45.26 -20.09 -72.17
N ILE A 463 -46.11 -21.10 -71.99
CA ILE A 463 -47.16 -21.09 -70.97
C ILE A 463 -46.56 -21.46 -69.62
N LYS A 464 -45.77 -22.54 -69.55
CA LYS A 464 -45.12 -23.02 -68.32
C LYS A 464 -44.14 -22.00 -67.75
N GLU A 465 -43.36 -21.32 -68.60
CA GLU A 465 -42.48 -20.20 -68.22
C GLU A 465 -43.22 -19.08 -67.47
N ARG A 466 -44.47 -18.75 -67.86
CA ARG A 466 -45.27 -17.71 -67.22
C ARG A 466 -45.82 -18.12 -65.85
N GLU A 467 -46.06 -19.42 -65.63
CA GLU A 467 -46.48 -19.93 -64.33
C GLU A 467 -45.29 -19.94 -63.35
N LEU A 468 -44.12 -20.39 -63.82
CA LEU A 468 -42.87 -20.33 -63.08
C LEU A 468 -42.55 -18.90 -62.60
N ALA A 469 -42.67 -17.91 -63.49
CA ALA A 469 -42.45 -16.50 -63.14
C ALA A 469 -43.34 -15.98 -61.99
N LYS A 470 -44.59 -16.45 -61.88
CA LYS A 470 -45.50 -16.08 -60.78
C LYS A 470 -45.11 -16.72 -59.45
N ILE A 471 -44.72 -17.99 -59.46
CA ILE A 471 -44.26 -18.69 -58.26
C ILE A 471 -42.97 -18.06 -57.73
N ASN A 472 -42.04 -17.72 -58.63
CA ASN A 472 -40.77 -17.09 -58.25
C ASN A 472 -40.97 -15.72 -57.57
N LEU A 473 -42.01 -14.96 -57.95
CA LEU A 473 -42.37 -13.71 -57.27
C LEU A 473 -42.89 -13.95 -55.84
N GLN A 474 -43.72 -14.98 -55.64
CA GLN A 474 -44.24 -15.34 -54.31
C GLN A 474 -43.13 -15.89 -53.38
N ILE A 475 -42.22 -16.71 -53.93
CA ILE A 475 -41.01 -17.17 -53.24
C ILE A 475 -40.15 -15.99 -52.80
N LYS A 476 -39.97 -14.97 -53.65
CA LYS A 476 -39.20 -13.76 -53.30
C LYS A 476 -39.84 -13.00 -52.13
N GLN A 477 -41.14 -12.76 -52.18
CA GLN A 477 -41.87 -12.05 -51.11
C GLN A 477 -41.81 -12.77 -49.76
N LEU A 478 -41.90 -14.11 -49.75
CA LEU A 478 -41.78 -14.89 -48.53
C LEU A 478 -40.36 -14.88 -47.94
N LYS A 479 -39.31 -14.84 -48.79
CA LYS A 479 -37.92 -14.63 -48.32
C LYS A 479 -37.75 -13.29 -47.61
N GLU A 480 -38.23 -12.20 -48.21
CA GLU A 480 -38.19 -10.85 -47.61
C GLU A 480 -38.96 -10.74 -46.28
N VAL A 481 -39.92 -11.64 -46.01
CA VAL A 481 -40.61 -11.75 -44.72
C VAL A 481 -39.81 -12.59 -43.73
N ASN A 482 -39.23 -13.72 -44.16
CA ASN A 482 -38.36 -14.53 -43.31
C ASN A 482 -37.13 -13.74 -42.84
N ASP A 483 -36.50 -12.97 -43.71
CA ASP A 483 -35.33 -12.14 -43.38
C ASP A 483 -35.67 -11.17 -42.23
N LYS A 484 -36.84 -10.50 -42.28
CA LYS A 484 -37.30 -9.58 -41.22
C LYS A 484 -37.68 -10.26 -39.92
N ILE A 485 -38.09 -11.52 -39.95
CA ILE A 485 -38.36 -12.30 -38.73
C ILE A 485 -37.04 -12.78 -38.12
N GLN A 486 -36.06 -13.14 -38.96
CA GLN A 486 -34.70 -13.46 -38.53
C GLN A 486 -34.03 -12.26 -37.86
N ASP A 487 -34.09 -11.06 -38.45
CA ASP A 487 -33.53 -9.83 -37.87
C ASP A 487 -34.03 -9.60 -36.42
N LYS A 488 -35.33 -9.77 -36.18
CA LYS A 488 -35.93 -9.65 -34.84
C LYS A 488 -35.52 -10.77 -33.88
N ILE A 489 -35.39 -12.00 -34.38
CA ILE A 489 -34.92 -13.14 -33.58
C ILE A 489 -33.49 -12.87 -33.12
N ASP A 490 -32.65 -12.37 -34.02
CA ASP A 490 -31.27 -11.99 -33.73
C ASP A 490 -31.22 -10.81 -32.73
N GLU A 491 -32.10 -9.80 -32.84
CA GLU A 491 -32.24 -8.72 -31.85
C GLU A 491 -32.61 -9.28 -30.45
N LEU A 492 -33.61 -10.15 -30.35
CA LEU A 492 -34.07 -10.73 -29.08
C LEU A 492 -33.03 -11.69 -28.45
N GLU A 493 -32.33 -12.49 -29.27
CA GLU A 493 -31.23 -13.34 -28.79
C GLU A 493 -30.05 -12.50 -28.27
N ASN A 494 -29.75 -11.37 -28.91
CA ASN A 494 -28.76 -10.42 -28.40
C ASN A 494 -29.24 -9.73 -27.10
N GLU A 495 -30.51 -9.37 -26.96
CA GLU A 495 -31.07 -8.83 -25.71
C GLU A 495 -30.92 -9.84 -24.54
N ILE A 496 -31.24 -11.12 -24.76
CA ILE A 496 -31.06 -12.18 -23.75
C ILE A 496 -29.57 -12.36 -23.38
N LYS A 497 -28.68 -12.31 -24.38
CA LYS A 497 -27.23 -12.42 -24.20
C LYS A 497 -26.68 -11.25 -23.37
N ASP A 498 -27.11 -10.03 -23.65
CA ASP A 498 -26.72 -8.84 -22.88
C ASP A 498 -27.33 -8.83 -21.48
N LEU A 499 -28.58 -9.25 -21.29
CA LEU A 499 -29.17 -9.41 -19.95
C LEU A 499 -28.40 -10.42 -19.08
N ASN A 500 -27.97 -11.55 -19.65
CA ASN A 500 -27.11 -12.51 -18.96
C ASN A 500 -25.72 -11.92 -18.63
N LYS A 501 -25.11 -11.16 -19.56
CA LYS A 501 -23.84 -10.46 -19.34
C LYS A 501 -23.95 -9.39 -18.24
N PHE A 502 -25.04 -8.63 -18.19
CA PHE A 502 -25.32 -7.65 -17.13
C PHE A 502 -25.55 -8.31 -15.77
N LYS A 503 -26.28 -9.43 -15.73
CA LYS A 503 -26.47 -10.28 -14.54
C LYS A 503 -25.13 -10.74 -13.98
N GLU A 504 -24.26 -11.33 -14.81
CA GLU A 504 -22.91 -11.75 -14.40
C GLU A 504 -22.06 -10.58 -13.90
N ASN A 505 -22.03 -9.46 -14.63
CA ASN A 505 -21.23 -8.30 -14.26
C ASN A 505 -21.69 -7.66 -12.94
N ARG A 506 -23.00 -7.61 -12.68
CA ARG A 506 -23.54 -7.12 -11.40
C ARG A 506 -23.23 -8.06 -10.25
N ILE A 507 -23.32 -9.39 -10.45
CA ILE A 507 -22.89 -10.38 -9.46
C ILE A 507 -21.40 -10.21 -9.16
N LYS A 508 -20.54 -10.12 -10.19
CA LYS A 508 -19.08 -9.90 -10.02
C LYS A 508 -18.81 -8.63 -9.20
N LYS A 509 -19.42 -7.50 -9.57
CA LYS A 509 -19.24 -6.20 -8.88
C LYS A 509 -19.63 -6.26 -7.39
N GLU A 510 -20.81 -6.80 -7.06
CA GLU A 510 -21.26 -6.88 -5.67
C GLU A 510 -20.42 -7.86 -4.83
N LEU A 511 -19.90 -8.94 -5.45
CA LEU A 511 -18.96 -9.85 -4.77
C LEU A 511 -17.61 -9.19 -4.53
N THR A 512 -17.09 -8.38 -5.46
CA THR A 512 -15.86 -7.59 -5.25
C THR A 512 -16.03 -6.60 -4.09
N ILE A 513 -17.13 -5.85 -4.03
CA ILE A 513 -17.42 -4.92 -2.93
C ILE A 513 -17.53 -5.65 -1.57
N LEU A 514 -18.02 -6.89 -1.55
CA LEU A 514 -18.07 -7.71 -0.33
C LEU A 514 -16.69 -8.26 0.06
N GLU A 515 -15.78 -8.50 -0.88
CA GLU A 515 -14.40 -8.91 -0.60
C GLU A 515 -13.56 -7.72 -0.11
N GLU A 516 -13.65 -6.56 -0.77
CA GLU A 516 -13.01 -5.30 -0.31
C GLU A 516 -13.42 -4.98 1.14
N LYS A 517 -14.70 -5.13 1.48
CA LYS A 517 -15.21 -4.96 2.85
C LYS A 517 -14.81 -6.07 3.82
N LYS A 518 -14.48 -7.27 3.31
CA LYS A 518 -13.89 -8.35 4.12
C LYS A 518 -12.46 -7.95 4.47
N GLU A 519 -11.63 -7.63 3.47
CA GLU A 519 -10.24 -7.19 3.62
C GLU A 519 -10.13 -5.97 4.55
N GLU A 520 -10.95 -4.93 4.37
CA GLU A 520 -10.99 -3.74 5.25
C GLU A 520 -11.38 -4.07 6.71
N ARG A 521 -12.18 -5.13 6.94
CA ARG A 521 -12.54 -5.58 8.30
C ARG A 521 -11.48 -6.53 8.89
N GLU A 522 -10.84 -7.36 8.08
CA GLU A 522 -9.72 -8.21 8.50
C GLU A 522 -8.49 -7.38 8.84
N GLN A 523 -8.19 -6.37 8.03
CA GLN A 523 -7.12 -5.41 8.30
C GLN A 523 -7.33 -4.71 9.66
N ARG A 524 -8.54 -4.20 9.94
CA ARG A 524 -8.87 -3.65 11.28
C ARG A 524 -8.80 -4.67 12.42
N ILE A 525 -9.08 -5.95 12.18
CA ILE A 525 -8.90 -7.01 13.21
C ILE A 525 -7.41 -7.31 13.42
N MET A 526 -6.58 -7.18 12.38
CA MET A 526 -5.13 -7.39 12.45
C MET A 526 -4.39 -6.21 13.07
N GLU A 527 -4.79 -4.98 12.75
CA GLU A 527 -4.24 -3.73 13.27
C GLU A 527 -4.77 -3.39 14.67
N GLY A 528 -5.97 -3.87 15.05
CA GLY A 528 -6.58 -3.56 16.34
C GLY A 528 -7.40 -2.27 16.32
N TYR A 529 -7.71 -1.72 17.50
CA TYR A 529 -8.42 -0.43 17.63
C TYR A 529 -7.48 0.78 17.43
N ASP A 530 -6.61 0.71 16.42
CA ASP A 530 -5.46 1.62 16.21
C ASP A 530 -5.79 2.87 15.37
N ASP A 531 -7.04 3.34 15.39
CA ASP A 531 -7.46 4.60 14.75
C ASP A 531 -6.96 5.87 15.50
N ILE A 532 -6.23 5.72 16.61
CA ILE A 532 -5.71 6.85 17.40
C ILE A 532 -4.27 6.64 17.91
N LEU A 533 -3.34 7.20 17.11
CA LEU A 533 -1.92 7.54 17.36
C LEU A 533 -0.86 6.62 16.77
N THR A 534 0.05 7.23 15.99
CA THR A 534 1.33 6.73 15.45
C THR A 534 2.39 6.38 16.52
N GLN A 535 1.96 6.04 17.73
CA GLN A 535 2.83 5.75 18.86
C GLN A 535 2.88 4.25 19.13
N LYS A 536 3.94 3.58 18.69
CA LYS A 536 4.37 2.30 19.30
C LYS A 536 4.79 2.58 20.74
N GLN A 537 3.82 2.60 21.65
CA GLN A 537 4.08 2.72 23.08
C GLN A 537 4.78 1.43 23.55
N ARG A 538 5.85 1.56 24.34
CA ARG A 538 6.66 0.39 24.74
C ARG A 538 5.86 -0.59 25.60
N ASP A 539 6.32 -1.84 25.60
CA ASP A 539 5.83 -2.94 26.45
C ASP A 539 5.60 -2.50 27.91
N ASN A 540 4.52 -2.99 28.51
CA ASN A 540 4.32 -3.00 29.96
C ASN A 540 5.32 -3.97 30.58
N TYR A 541 6.02 -3.52 31.62
CA TYR A 541 6.95 -4.36 32.36
C TYR A 541 6.35 -4.76 33.70
N TYR A 542 6.40 -6.05 34.00
CA TYR A 542 5.77 -6.62 35.18
C TYR A 542 6.79 -7.26 36.12
N LEU A 543 6.61 -7.11 37.42
CA LEU A 543 7.39 -7.80 38.45
C LEU A 543 6.47 -8.61 39.35
N LEU A 544 6.93 -9.78 39.80
CA LEU A 544 6.22 -10.62 40.74
C LEU A 544 6.54 -10.20 42.17
N TYR A 545 5.50 -9.93 42.98
CA TYR A 545 5.66 -9.53 44.38
C TYR A 545 6.37 -10.59 45.23
N ASN A 546 7.32 -10.15 46.08
CA ASN A 546 8.11 -10.98 47.00
C ASN A 546 8.78 -12.21 46.34
N LYS A 547 9.00 -12.16 45.03
CA LYS A 547 9.78 -13.14 44.27
C LYS A 547 10.99 -12.45 43.66
N LEU A 548 12.06 -13.21 43.46
CA LEU A 548 13.19 -12.75 42.66
C LEU A 548 12.71 -12.64 41.20
N ASN A 549 12.95 -11.50 40.56
CA ASN A 549 12.70 -11.25 39.15
C ASN A 549 14.03 -11.05 38.45
N VAL A 550 14.29 -11.81 37.39
CA VAL A 550 15.49 -11.67 36.55
C VAL A 550 15.16 -10.78 35.36
N LEU A 551 15.98 -9.76 35.14
CA LEU A 551 15.79 -8.72 34.14
C LEU A 551 16.97 -8.68 33.18
N LYS A 552 16.67 -8.57 31.89
CA LYS A 552 17.64 -8.28 30.83
C LYS A 552 17.25 -6.99 30.12
N TYR A 553 18.09 -5.97 30.25
CA TYR A 553 18.04 -4.73 29.50
C TYR A 553 18.91 -4.87 28.25
N SER A 554 18.40 -4.40 27.13
CA SER A 554 19.12 -4.26 25.87
C SER A 554 18.99 -2.82 25.41
N ILE A 555 20.09 -2.07 25.45
CA ILE A 555 20.16 -0.66 25.05
C ILE A 555 20.96 -0.57 23.75
N THR A 556 20.38 0.03 22.72
CA THR A 556 21.01 0.23 21.41
C THR A 556 21.23 1.72 21.17
N ILE A 557 22.47 2.11 20.85
CA ILE A 557 22.88 3.46 20.48
C ILE A 557 23.22 3.42 18.99
N GLN A 558 22.47 4.14 18.16
CA GLN A 558 22.59 4.13 16.70
C GLN A 558 23.01 5.50 16.19
N ASN A 559 24.10 5.57 15.41
CA ASN A 559 24.50 6.76 14.68
C ASN A 559 23.73 6.82 13.34
N ILE A 560 22.76 7.73 13.23
CA ILE A 560 21.98 7.97 12.00
C ILE A 560 22.55 9.09 11.11
N SER A 561 23.70 9.66 11.49
CA SER A 561 24.36 10.71 10.72
C SER A 561 25.35 10.13 9.71
N ASN A 562 25.76 10.97 8.76
CA ASN A 562 26.84 10.67 7.81
C ASN A 562 28.24 11.00 8.36
N LEU A 563 28.36 11.34 9.64
CA LEU A 563 29.61 11.71 10.30
C LEU A 563 29.95 10.73 11.43
N MET A 564 31.23 10.66 11.76
CA MET A 564 31.72 9.90 12.90
C MET A 564 31.44 10.69 14.19
N ILE A 565 30.87 10.00 15.18
CA ILE A 565 30.56 10.58 16.48
C ILE A 565 31.63 10.14 17.49
N GLU A 566 32.00 11.02 18.41
CA GLU A 566 33.11 10.82 19.36
C GLU A 566 32.69 11.03 20.83
N ASP A 567 33.48 10.48 21.76
CA ASP A 567 33.34 10.61 23.22
C ASP A 567 31.93 10.30 23.76
N ILE A 568 31.37 9.16 23.33
CA ILE A 568 30.02 8.73 23.69
C ILE A 568 30.04 8.14 25.10
N LYS A 569 29.35 8.80 26.04
CA LYS A 569 29.15 8.31 27.41
C LYS A 569 27.68 8.03 27.64
N LEU A 570 27.34 6.83 28.08
CA LEU A 570 26.00 6.43 28.52
C LEU A 570 26.01 6.15 30.01
N ALA A 571 25.13 6.79 30.77
CA ALA A 571 24.85 6.48 32.16
C ALA A 571 23.46 5.84 32.30
N LYS A 572 23.39 4.66 32.91
CA LYS A 572 22.15 3.98 33.28
C LYS A 572 22.09 3.91 34.81
N GLN A 573 21.13 4.59 35.42
CA GLN A 573 20.94 4.63 36.87
C GLN A 573 19.73 3.78 37.27
N PHE A 574 19.92 2.86 38.21
CA PHE A 574 18.87 2.05 38.82
C PHE A 574 18.58 2.51 40.25
N SER A 575 17.40 2.18 40.78
CA SER A 575 17.05 2.38 42.19
C SER A 575 17.71 1.31 43.09
N GLU A 576 17.63 1.47 44.42
CA GLU A 576 18.39 0.65 45.39
C GLU A 576 17.94 -0.82 45.47
N GLU A 577 16.74 -1.15 44.98
CA GLU A 577 16.17 -2.50 44.96
C GLU A 577 16.84 -3.46 43.95
N PHE A 578 17.61 -2.91 43.00
CA PHE A 578 18.29 -3.69 41.94
C PHE A 578 19.65 -4.20 42.40
N GLN A 579 19.96 -5.46 42.06
CA GLN A 579 21.13 -6.20 42.51
C GLN A 579 21.73 -7.04 41.36
N ASP A 580 22.88 -7.69 41.62
CA ASP A 580 23.54 -8.67 40.73
C ASP A 580 23.82 -8.19 39.28
N PHE A 581 24.23 -6.93 39.12
CA PHE A 581 24.53 -6.35 37.80
C PHE A 581 25.64 -7.11 37.06
N LYS A 582 25.34 -7.51 35.82
CA LYS A 582 26.28 -8.02 34.82
C LYS A 582 26.03 -7.30 33.51
N TYR A 583 27.06 -7.05 32.71
CA TYR A 583 26.92 -6.33 31.45
C TYR A 583 27.81 -6.90 30.34
N GLU A 584 27.37 -6.72 29.10
CA GLU A 584 28.06 -7.09 27.87
C GLU A 584 27.88 -5.96 26.85
N THR A 585 28.92 -5.63 26.06
CA THR A 585 28.88 -4.57 25.04
C THR A 585 29.37 -5.09 23.70
N SER A 586 28.75 -4.66 22.59
CA SER A 586 29.19 -5.04 21.24
C SER A 586 30.48 -4.33 20.79
N ALA A 587 30.80 -3.20 21.42
CA ALA A 587 32.01 -2.41 21.21
C ALA A 587 32.87 -2.34 22.49
N ALA A 588 34.15 -2.05 22.33
CA ALA A 588 35.06 -1.84 23.45
C ALA A 588 34.66 -0.58 24.24
N ALA A 589 34.38 -0.75 25.53
CA ALA A 589 33.93 0.31 26.42
C ALA A 589 34.82 0.39 27.67
N LYS A 590 35.08 1.61 28.16
CA LYS A 590 35.52 1.83 29.54
C LYS A 590 34.26 1.89 30.40
N VAL A 591 34.16 1.04 31.42
CA VAL A 591 32.96 0.95 32.27
C VAL A 591 33.30 1.31 33.71
N ASP A 592 32.54 2.24 34.29
CA ASP A 592 32.63 2.68 35.68
C ASP A 592 31.29 2.37 36.38
N ILE A 593 31.35 1.89 37.63
CA ILE A 593 30.20 1.43 38.40
C ILE A 593 30.16 2.19 39.72
N ARG A 594 29.16 3.06 39.87
CA ARG A 594 29.01 3.95 41.04
C ARG A 594 27.68 3.68 41.72
N LYS A 595 27.70 2.96 42.85
CA LYS A 595 26.50 2.45 43.52
C LYS A 595 25.63 1.64 42.53
N ASN A 596 24.46 2.17 42.17
CA ASN A 596 23.50 1.57 41.25
C ASN A 596 23.49 2.26 39.87
N THR A 597 24.55 3.02 39.53
CA THR A 597 24.75 3.64 38.22
C THR A 597 25.87 2.94 37.44
N LEU A 598 25.56 2.48 36.24
CA LEU A 598 26.52 1.94 35.26
C LEU A 598 26.83 3.01 34.22
N ILE A 599 28.11 3.38 34.07
CA ILE A 599 28.57 4.39 33.11
C ILE A 599 29.47 3.71 32.08
N PHE A 600 29.06 3.72 30.81
CA PHE A 600 29.79 3.18 29.67
C PHE A 600 30.37 4.34 28.85
N SER A 601 31.66 4.31 28.55
CA SER A 601 32.33 5.30 27.68
C SER A 601 32.95 4.60 26.47
N PHE A 602 32.57 5.06 25.28
CA PHE A 602 33.04 4.59 23.98
C PHE A 602 33.76 5.72 23.26
N ASP A 603 34.93 5.43 22.68
CA ASP A 603 35.75 6.48 22.07
C ASP A 603 35.06 7.07 20.80
N SER A 604 34.36 6.25 19.99
CA SER A 604 33.65 6.70 18.78
C SER A 604 32.63 5.72 18.19
N ILE A 605 31.69 6.21 17.37
CA ILE A 605 30.75 5.42 16.52
C ILE A 605 30.84 5.90 15.06
N GLU A 606 31.10 4.99 14.12
CA GLU A 606 31.08 5.27 12.67
C GLU A 606 29.66 5.59 12.15
N PRO A 607 29.51 6.26 10.99
CA PRO A 607 28.22 6.45 10.32
C PRO A 607 27.45 5.14 10.12
N GLU A 608 26.13 5.18 10.35
CA GLU A 608 25.21 4.04 10.17
C GLU A 608 25.59 2.77 10.99
N LYS A 609 26.32 2.94 12.10
CA LYS A 609 26.65 1.86 13.05
C LYS A 609 25.90 1.97 14.36
N ASP A 610 25.72 0.80 14.97
CA ASP A 610 25.02 0.59 16.23
C ASP A 610 25.98 0.01 17.29
N ILE A 611 25.89 0.51 18.52
CA ILE A 611 26.45 -0.11 19.72
C ILE A 611 25.30 -0.72 20.52
N GLU A 612 25.46 -1.98 20.93
CA GLU A 612 24.54 -2.69 21.81
C GLU A 612 25.16 -2.87 23.18
N ILE A 613 24.37 -2.59 24.23
CA ILE A 613 24.71 -2.78 25.63
C ILE A 613 23.64 -3.67 26.24
N THR A 614 24.03 -4.87 26.67
CA THR A 614 23.18 -5.75 27.47
C THR A 614 23.50 -5.58 28.95
N ILE A 615 22.49 -5.39 29.80
CA ILE A 615 22.64 -5.38 31.27
C ILE A 615 21.68 -6.42 31.84
N SER A 616 22.21 -7.42 32.53
CA SER A 616 21.43 -8.38 33.32
C SER A 616 21.48 -8.00 34.79
N THR A 617 20.33 -8.04 35.47
CA THR A 617 20.19 -7.65 36.89
C THR A 617 19.01 -8.39 37.52
N THR A 618 18.93 -8.42 38.85
CA THR A 618 17.82 -9.00 39.59
C THR A 618 17.16 -7.98 40.50
N ILE A 619 15.85 -8.11 40.71
CA ILE A 619 15.08 -7.30 41.66
C ILE A 619 14.07 -8.18 42.42
N LYS A 620 13.89 -7.92 43.72
CA LYS A 620 12.89 -8.57 44.56
C LYS A 620 12.01 -7.50 45.23
N PRO A 621 10.83 -7.15 44.66
CA PRO A 621 9.94 -6.17 45.27
C PRO A 621 9.37 -6.66 46.60
N GLU A 622 9.68 -5.96 47.69
CA GLU A 622 9.16 -6.24 49.03
C GLU A 622 7.91 -5.38 49.36
N GLU A 623 7.77 -4.25 48.66
CA GLU A 623 6.61 -3.35 48.72
C GLU A 623 5.75 -3.44 47.45
N ARG A 624 4.51 -2.94 47.51
CA ARG A 624 3.53 -2.95 46.40
C ARG A 624 3.45 -1.58 45.72
N GLN A 625 4.60 -1.05 45.31
CA GLN A 625 4.71 0.25 44.65
C GLN A 625 5.23 0.13 43.22
N ILE A 626 5.00 1.17 42.43
CA ILE A 626 5.52 1.29 41.07
C ILE A 626 7.04 1.53 41.18
N ILE A 627 7.84 0.73 40.46
CA ILE A 627 9.30 0.81 40.47
C ILE A 627 9.79 1.34 39.11
N GLY A 628 10.73 2.27 39.10
CA GLY A 628 11.32 2.79 37.87
C GLY A 628 12.16 1.75 37.13
N THR A 629 12.20 1.79 35.79
CA THR A 629 13.09 0.90 35.02
C THR A 629 14.54 1.37 35.01
N GLY A 630 14.84 2.50 35.64
CA GLY A 630 16.13 3.18 35.68
C GLY A 630 16.25 4.21 34.55
N ASN A 631 16.74 5.40 34.88
CA ASN A 631 16.91 6.49 33.92
C ASN A 631 18.16 6.30 33.06
N ILE A 632 18.09 6.76 31.80
CA ILE A 632 19.23 6.78 30.89
C ILE A 632 19.60 8.23 30.56
N GLN A 633 20.88 8.54 30.65
CA GLN A 633 21.48 9.75 30.11
C GLN A 633 22.58 9.35 29.12
N LEU A 634 22.77 10.14 28.08
CA LEU A 634 23.80 9.94 27.07
C LEU A 634 24.39 11.31 26.69
N SER A 635 25.71 11.43 26.68
CA SER A 635 26.43 12.60 26.18
C SER A 635 27.39 12.19 25.07
N TYR A 636 27.54 13.00 24.02
CA TYR A 636 28.50 12.74 22.94
C TYR A 636 28.91 14.03 22.22
N ILE A 637 29.95 13.94 21.39
CA ILE A 637 30.50 15.06 20.61
C ILE A 637 30.36 14.75 19.11
N ASN A 638 29.73 15.66 18.37
CA ASN A 638 29.75 15.68 16.91
C ASN A 638 30.79 16.71 16.44
N ASN A 639 31.92 16.24 15.92
CA ASN A 639 33.02 17.10 15.46
C ASN A 639 32.82 17.55 14.01
N ASN A 640 33.33 18.75 13.69
CA ASN A 640 33.34 19.40 12.38
C ASN A 640 31.98 19.86 11.81
N ASP A 641 30.89 19.72 12.58
CA ASP A 641 29.53 20.08 12.17
C ASP A 641 28.72 20.79 13.27
N LEU A 642 27.69 21.53 12.86
CA LEU A 642 26.78 22.28 13.71
C LEU A 642 25.34 21.84 13.46
N ILE A 643 24.71 21.27 14.48
CA ILE A 643 23.37 20.68 14.36
C ILE A 643 22.29 21.72 14.09
N SER A 644 22.48 22.99 14.45
CA SER A 644 21.60 24.08 14.00
C SER A 644 21.52 24.20 12.46
N GLY A 645 22.51 23.68 11.73
CA GLY A 645 22.67 23.85 10.29
C GLY A 645 23.37 25.16 9.89
N LEU A 646 23.84 25.97 10.86
CA LEU A 646 24.54 27.23 10.63
C LEU A 646 25.81 27.03 9.79
N GLU A 647 25.85 27.64 8.61
CA GLU A 647 27.02 27.58 7.73
C GLU A 647 27.87 28.84 7.88
N LEU A 648 29.06 28.70 8.44
CA LEU A 648 30.11 29.73 8.38
C LEU A 648 30.94 29.54 7.10
N LYS A 649 30.89 30.54 6.21
CA LYS A 649 31.40 30.48 4.82
C LYS A 649 32.81 31.04 4.64
N ASP A 650 33.06 32.27 5.10
CA ASP A 650 34.33 33.01 4.94
C ASP A 650 34.43 34.08 6.03
N LEU A 651 35.61 34.25 6.62
CA LEU A 651 35.93 35.40 7.45
C LEU A 651 36.73 36.40 6.59
N LYS A 652 36.09 37.50 6.21
CA LYS A 652 36.80 38.62 5.59
C LYS A 652 37.39 39.50 6.67
N GLY A 653 38.59 39.99 6.44
CA GLY A 653 39.26 40.95 7.31
C GLY A 653 40.61 41.31 6.73
N TYR A 654 41.17 42.43 7.15
CA TYR A 654 42.41 42.95 6.59
C TYR A 654 43.48 43.06 7.69
N SER A 655 44.74 42.99 7.27
CA SER A 655 45.90 43.23 8.12
C SER A 655 46.98 43.95 7.30
N HIS A 656 48.13 44.23 7.91
CA HIS A 656 49.14 45.12 7.33
C HIS A 656 49.74 44.60 6.01
N ALA A 657 49.36 45.21 4.89
CA ALA A 657 49.87 44.93 3.56
C ALA A 657 50.37 46.21 2.86
N MET A 658 51.34 46.05 1.97
CA MET A 658 51.87 47.11 1.11
C MET A 658 51.50 46.84 -0.34
N HIS A 659 51.05 47.86 -1.07
CA HIS A 659 50.86 47.77 -2.52
C HIS A 659 51.47 48.97 -3.26
N ALA A 660 52.25 48.68 -4.31
CA ALA A 660 52.93 49.66 -5.14
C ALA A 660 52.70 49.35 -6.63
N ILE A 661 52.80 50.35 -7.49
CA ILE A 661 53.01 50.13 -8.93
C ILE A 661 54.41 50.63 -9.20
N LYS A 662 55.27 49.78 -9.76
CA LYS A 662 56.58 50.19 -10.24
C LYS A 662 56.43 50.65 -11.68
N ILE A 663 56.85 51.89 -11.95
CA ILE A 663 56.80 52.54 -13.25
C ILE A 663 58.26 52.72 -13.68
N LYS A 664 58.61 52.27 -14.88
CA LYS A 664 59.96 52.47 -15.47
C LYS A 664 59.84 52.79 -16.95
N GLU A 665 60.41 53.90 -17.40
CA GLU A 665 60.55 54.21 -18.82
C GLU A 665 61.51 53.21 -19.51
N LYS A 666 61.24 52.89 -20.78
CA LYS A 666 62.13 52.08 -21.61
C LYS A 666 63.36 52.91 -22.02
N GLU A 667 64.55 52.42 -21.71
CA GLU A 667 65.83 53.10 -22.01
C GLU A 667 66.03 53.38 -23.51
N GLU A 668 65.47 52.53 -24.38
CA GLU A 668 65.57 52.66 -25.85
C GLU A 668 64.34 53.32 -26.51
N MET A 669 63.27 53.61 -25.75
CA MET A 669 62.00 54.12 -26.29
C MET A 669 61.40 55.19 -25.37
N PRO A 670 61.80 56.47 -25.52
CA PRO A 670 61.26 57.57 -24.74
C PRO A 670 59.73 57.71 -24.89
N ASN A 671 59.05 58.08 -23.81
CA ASN A 671 57.59 58.13 -23.67
C ASN A 671 56.90 56.74 -23.65
N GLU A 672 57.64 55.64 -23.55
CA GLU A 672 57.07 54.29 -23.34
C GLU A 672 57.47 53.72 -21.98
N TRP A 673 56.45 53.31 -21.21
CA TRP A 673 56.58 52.99 -19.79
C TRP A 673 56.20 51.53 -19.53
N VAL A 674 57.11 50.76 -18.96
CA VAL A 674 56.85 49.40 -18.46
C VAL A 674 56.42 49.49 -17.00
N CYS A 675 55.21 49.04 -16.72
CA CYS A 675 54.56 49.15 -15.42
C CYS A 675 54.20 47.77 -14.87
N TYR A 676 54.28 47.58 -13.55
CA TYR A 676 53.75 46.39 -12.88
C TYR A 676 53.36 46.65 -11.43
N LEU A 677 52.40 45.89 -10.90
CA LEU A 677 51.91 45.98 -9.54
C LEU A 677 52.66 45.00 -8.63
N ILE A 678 53.05 45.47 -7.45
CA ILE A 678 53.61 44.68 -6.35
C ILE A 678 52.63 44.73 -5.19
N PHE A 679 52.29 43.57 -4.62
CA PHE A 679 51.55 43.44 -3.36
C PHE A 679 52.39 42.63 -2.38
N ARG A 680 52.57 43.08 -1.14
CA ARG A 680 53.35 42.38 -0.10
C ARG A 680 52.57 42.28 1.20
N ASN A 681 52.53 41.08 1.78
CA ASN A 681 52.00 40.85 3.11
C ASN A 681 53.07 41.26 4.15
N ASN A 682 52.87 42.40 4.82
CA ASN A 682 53.79 42.88 5.86
C ASN A 682 53.37 42.42 7.28
N SER A 683 52.28 41.66 7.41
CA SER A 683 51.79 41.14 8.69
C SER A 683 52.41 39.80 9.06
N ASP A 684 52.13 39.33 10.27
CA ASP A 684 52.42 37.96 10.72
C ASP A 684 51.28 36.96 10.43
N ILE A 685 50.21 37.38 9.75
CA ILE A 685 49.03 36.55 9.39
C ILE A 685 49.07 36.27 7.88
N ALA A 686 48.81 35.03 7.44
CA ALA A 686 48.72 34.74 6.01
C ALA A 686 47.49 35.42 5.33
N MET A 687 47.64 35.82 4.06
CA MET A 687 46.63 36.58 3.32
C MET A 687 46.30 35.95 1.97
N LYS A 688 45.01 35.92 1.61
CA LYS A 688 44.49 35.53 0.31
C LYS A 688 44.26 36.77 -0.57
N LEU A 689 44.96 36.87 -1.69
CA LEU A 689 44.75 37.90 -2.70
C LEU A 689 43.60 37.48 -3.63
N LYS A 690 42.53 38.29 -3.71
CA LYS A 690 41.26 37.95 -4.38
C LYS A 690 41.12 38.60 -5.76
N SER A 691 41.52 39.88 -5.92
CA SER A 691 41.59 40.52 -7.25
C SER A 691 42.53 41.72 -7.30
N LEU A 692 43.00 42.03 -8.52
CA LEU A 692 43.79 43.20 -8.87
C LEU A 692 43.18 43.89 -10.09
N LEU A 693 42.69 45.12 -9.90
CA LEU A 693 42.25 46.01 -10.97
C LEU A 693 43.16 47.24 -11.02
N VAL A 694 43.71 47.53 -12.19
CA VAL A 694 44.43 48.77 -12.51
C VAL A 694 43.76 49.41 -13.73
N LEU A 695 43.36 50.66 -13.58
CA LEU A 695 42.77 51.50 -14.62
C LEU A 695 43.73 52.64 -14.98
N ASP A 696 43.59 53.15 -16.20
CA ASP A 696 44.26 54.37 -16.64
C ASP A 696 43.72 55.65 -15.95
N GLN A 697 44.29 56.80 -16.30
CA GLN A 697 43.92 58.09 -15.69
C GLN A 697 42.47 58.52 -15.97
N THR A 698 41.85 58.07 -17.07
CA THR A 698 40.43 58.37 -17.36
C THR A 698 39.46 57.45 -16.60
N LYS A 699 39.95 56.30 -16.10
CA LYS A 699 39.18 55.18 -15.52
C LYS A 699 38.36 54.41 -16.55
N GLU A 700 38.55 54.66 -17.84
CA GLU A 700 37.80 54.00 -18.92
C GLU A 700 38.54 52.74 -19.40
N ASN A 701 39.87 52.75 -19.43
CA ASN A 701 40.65 51.61 -19.89
C ASN A 701 41.18 50.76 -18.73
N LYS A 702 40.89 49.46 -18.79
CA LYS A 702 41.45 48.45 -17.88
C LYS A 702 42.83 48.02 -18.36
N LEU A 703 43.87 48.34 -17.58
CA LEU A 703 45.26 48.00 -17.87
C LEU A 703 45.67 46.66 -17.23
N LEU A 704 45.09 46.34 -16.08
CA LEU A 704 45.18 45.04 -15.44
C LEU A 704 43.80 44.72 -14.85
N ASP A 705 43.18 43.61 -15.20
CA ASP A 705 41.96 43.12 -14.55
C ASP A 705 42.13 41.62 -14.30
N HIS A 706 42.54 41.28 -13.08
CA HIS A 706 42.87 39.91 -12.71
C HIS A 706 42.08 39.48 -11.48
N SER A 707 41.11 38.59 -11.68
CA SER A 707 40.40 37.89 -10.61
C SER A 707 41.10 36.57 -10.32
N PHE A 708 41.55 36.37 -9.09
CA PHE A 708 42.02 35.07 -8.61
C PHE A 708 40.85 34.14 -8.22
N ASN A 709 39.62 34.66 -8.19
CA ASN A 709 38.40 33.88 -8.03
C ASN A 709 37.95 33.35 -9.41
N SER A 710 38.34 32.13 -9.79
CA SER A 710 37.78 31.43 -10.95
C SER A 710 37.61 29.94 -10.66
N ASN A 711 36.52 29.34 -11.14
CA ASN A 711 36.13 27.93 -10.88
C ASN A 711 36.97 26.90 -11.66
N ILE A 712 38.23 27.20 -11.94
CA ILE A 712 39.18 26.28 -12.59
C ILE A 712 40.13 25.79 -11.49
N LYS A 713 40.39 24.48 -11.43
CA LYS A 713 41.30 23.85 -10.44
C LYS A 713 42.71 24.45 -10.52
N GLY A 714 42.97 25.52 -9.77
CA GLY A 714 44.23 26.27 -9.80
C GLY A 714 44.38 27.20 -8.60
N LYS A 715 45.17 26.74 -7.62
CA LYS A 715 45.68 27.44 -6.41
C LYS A 715 45.11 28.83 -6.09
N GLU A 716 44.45 28.92 -4.94
CA GLU A 716 44.25 30.19 -4.24
C GLU A 716 45.60 30.90 -4.02
N HIS A 717 45.67 32.21 -4.32
CA HIS A 717 46.87 33.01 -4.10
C HIS A 717 46.99 33.43 -2.63
N ILE A 718 47.44 32.48 -1.79
CA ILE A 718 47.77 32.70 -0.38
C ILE A 718 49.24 33.13 -0.28
N LEU A 719 49.47 34.27 0.36
CA LEU A 719 50.77 34.85 0.67
C LEU A 719 51.04 34.66 2.16
N GLN A 720 52.12 33.96 2.50
CA GLN A 720 52.56 33.79 3.88
C GLN A 720 53.07 35.13 4.46
N PRO A 721 53.32 35.22 5.76
CA PRO A 721 53.96 36.38 6.36
C PRO A 721 55.24 36.79 5.62
N GLN A 722 55.36 38.07 5.27
CA GLN A 722 56.46 38.66 4.50
C GLN A 722 56.53 38.34 2.98
N ASP A 723 55.67 37.45 2.45
CA ASP A 723 55.63 37.15 1.01
C ASP A 723 55.15 38.34 0.16
N GLN A 724 55.55 38.32 -1.12
CA GLN A 724 55.09 39.29 -2.12
C GLN A 724 54.60 38.61 -3.42
N TYR A 725 53.56 39.20 -4.00
CA TYR A 725 53.07 38.92 -5.35
C TYR A 725 53.46 40.06 -6.30
N GLN A 726 53.80 39.70 -7.54
CA GLN A 726 54.06 40.65 -8.61
C GLN A 726 53.18 40.32 -9.81
N SER A 727 52.49 41.32 -10.36
CA SER A 727 51.67 41.14 -11.57
C SER A 727 52.52 40.91 -12.81
N ALA A 728 51.85 40.48 -13.90
CA ALA A 728 52.36 40.70 -15.24
C ALA A 728 52.70 42.18 -15.47
N LYS A 729 53.70 42.43 -16.31
CA LYS A 729 54.06 43.78 -16.75
C LYS A 729 53.12 44.21 -17.88
N TRP A 730 52.69 45.46 -17.87
CA TRP A 730 51.96 46.10 -18.97
C TRP A 730 52.73 47.33 -19.45
N GLU A 731 52.46 47.76 -20.69
CA GLU A 731 53.12 48.90 -21.31
C GLU A 731 52.13 50.04 -21.58
N VAL A 732 52.57 51.28 -21.38
CA VAL A 732 51.75 52.48 -21.59
C VAL A 732 52.59 53.52 -22.33
N LYS A 733 51.99 54.20 -23.31
CA LYS A 733 52.62 55.29 -24.06
C LYS A 733 52.05 56.63 -23.63
N ASP A 734 52.85 57.42 -22.92
CA ASP A 734 52.47 58.74 -22.39
C ASP A 734 53.70 59.65 -22.38
N LYS A 735 53.51 60.93 -22.69
CA LYS A 735 54.56 61.97 -22.66
C LYS A 735 55.00 62.33 -21.25
N ASN A 736 54.20 62.00 -20.24
CA ASN A 736 54.51 62.19 -18.83
C ASN A 736 54.51 60.84 -18.12
N GLU A 737 54.95 60.80 -16.86
CA GLU A 737 54.82 59.61 -16.02
C GLU A 737 53.32 59.20 -15.91
N PRO A 738 52.95 57.98 -16.34
CA PRO A 738 51.56 57.59 -16.46
C PRO A 738 50.90 57.39 -15.09
N LYS A 739 49.67 57.87 -14.93
CA LYS A 739 48.92 57.78 -13.67
C LYS A 739 47.85 56.70 -13.73
N PHE A 740 47.74 55.95 -12.64
CA PHE A 740 46.85 54.80 -12.54
C PHE A 740 45.93 54.88 -11.34
N TYR A 741 44.69 54.44 -11.51
CA TYR A 741 43.84 54.05 -10.38
C TYR A 741 44.00 52.55 -10.14
N ARG A 742 44.04 52.13 -8.87
CA ARG A 742 44.09 50.71 -8.52
C ARG A 742 43.03 50.37 -7.48
N LYS A 743 42.45 49.17 -7.61
CA LYS A 743 41.57 48.55 -6.62
C LYS A 743 42.09 47.13 -6.39
N ILE A 744 42.37 46.80 -5.14
CA ILE A 744 42.91 45.50 -4.73
C ILE A 744 41.94 44.91 -3.72
N ASP A 745 41.53 43.66 -3.94
CA ASP A 745 40.75 42.88 -2.98
C ASP A 745 41.65 41.79 -2.41
N TYR A 746 41.78 41.76 -1.09
CA TYR A 746 42.57 40.79 -0.34
C TYR A 746 41.91 40.56 1.02
N SER A 747 42.26 39.46 1.69
CA SER A 747 41.74 39.14 3.01
C SER A 747 42.78 38.34 3.80
N ILE A 748 42.73 38.41 5.12
CA ILE A 748 43.36 37.40 5.99
C ILE A 748 42.80 36.00 5.68
N THR A 749 43.61 34.97 5.94
CA THR A 749 43.14 33.58 6.05
C THR A 749 42.72 33.27 7.48
N HIS A 750 41.85 32.27 7.66
CA HIS A 750 41.40 31.81 8.96
C HIS A 750 41.33 30.27 8.99
N LYS A 751 41.40 29.69 10.19
CA LYS A 751 41.04 28.30 10.48
C LYS A 751 39.61 28.29 11.06
N LEU A 752 38.80 27.32 10.65
CA LEU A 752 37.41 27.18 11.08
C LEU A 752 37.22 25.80 11.69
N GLU A 753 36.87 25.78 12.98
CA GLU A 753 36.58 24.56 13.74
C GLU A 753 35.12 24.61 14.18
N ARG A 754 34.44 23.47 14.11
CA ARG A 754 33.02 23.33 14.48
C ARG A 754 32.88 22.14 15.41
N LYS A 755 32.06 22.27 16.45
CA LYS A 755 31.82 21.20 17.43
C LYS A 755 30.42 21.34 17.99
N THR A 756 29.65 20.26 18.01
CA THR A 756 28.41 20.19 18.78
C THR A 756 28.62 19.19 19.92
N THR A 757 28.35 19.60 21.16
CA THR A 757 28.23 18.71 22.31
C THR A 757 26.74 18.46 22.55
N ILE A 758 26.33 17.20 22.56
CA ILE A 758 24.93 16.82 22.74
C ILE A 758 24.81 16.02 24.02
N SER A 759 23.93 16.44 24.92
CA SER A 759 23.41 15.66 26.02
C SER A 759 21.96 15.28 25.73
N LEU A 760 21.59 14.05 26.07
CA LEU A 760 20.20 13.61 26.04
C LEU A 760 19.84 12.80 27.28
N SER A 761 18.61 12.93 27.72
CA SER A 761 17.98 12.08 28.72
C SER A 761 16.83 11.30 28.08
N LEU A 762 16.67 10.05 28.50
CA LEU A 762 15.52 9.21 28.17
C LEU A 762 14.84 8.87 29.49
N GLU A 763 13.61 9.37 29.66
CA GLU A 763 12.77 9.05 30.80
C GLU A 763 12.60 7.54 30.93
N GLU A 764 12.69 7.05 32.16
CA GLU A 764 12.44 5.64 32.45
C GLU A 764 10.98 5.23 32.18
N SER A 765 10.84 3.95 31.84
CA SER A 765 9.57 3.24 31.96
C SER A 765 9.33 2.85 33.42
N ILE A 766 8.20 2.18 33.67
CA ILE A 766 7.85 1.69 35.01
C ILE A 766 7.58 0.19 34.99
N PHE A 767 7.90 -0.45 36.10
CA PHE A 767 7.45 -1.79 36.45
C PHE A 767 6.17 -1.71 37.30
N GLU A 768 5.15 -2.45 36.88
CA GLU A 768 3.95 -2.71 37.68
C GLU A 768 4.09 -4.07 38.41
N ILE A 769 3.53 -4.17 39.61
CA ILE A 769 3.65 -5.36 40.44
C ILE A 769 2.41 -6.25 40.31
N ILE A 770 2.64 -7.54 40.07
CA ILE A 770 1.61 -8.57 40.06
C ILE A 770 1.62 -9.31 41.41
N ASP A 771 0.48 -9.30 42.11
CA ASP A 771 0.17 -10.17 43.24
C ASP A 771 -1.32 -10.52 43.24
N LEU A 772 -1.65 -11.81 43.26
CA LEU A 772 -3.02 -12.30 43.49
C LEU A 772 -3.05 -13.16 44.74
N ASN A 773 -3.90 -12.84 45.72
CA ASN A 773 -4.19 -13.75 46.82
C ASN A 773 -5.32 -14.71 46.43
N ILE A 774 -5.17 -15.99 46.81
CA ILE A 774 -6.16 -17.04 46.52
C ILE A 774 -6.56 -17.66 47.85
N GLU A 775 -7.85 -17.65 48.14
CA GLU A 775 -8.44 -18.27 49.32
C GLU A 775 -9.53 -19.24 48.89
N LYS A 776 -9.64 -20.38 49.58
CA LYS A 776 -10.63 -21.43 49.30
C LYS A 776 -11.17 -21.97 50.61
N LYS A 777 -12.49 -22.17 50.68
CA LYS A 777 -13.16 -22.80 51.82
C LYS A 777 -14.34 -23.66 51.36
N PHE A 778 -14.65 -24.69 52.14
CA PHE A 778 -15.92 -25.41 52.05
C PHE A 778 -16.92 -24.77 53.02
N LEU A 779 -18.19 -24.68 52.62
CA LEU A 779 -19.26 -24.19 53.50
C LEU A 779 -19.66 -25.26 54.52
N GLN A 780 -19.60 -26.54 54.12
CA GLN A 780 -19.70 -27.70 55.00
C GLN A 780 -18.27 -28.18 55.36
N PRO A 781 -17.79 -28.04 56.61
CA PRO A 781 -16.47 -28.52 57.00
C PRO A 781 -16.41 -30.05 57.16
N GLU A 782 -17.56 -30.70 57.33
CA GLU A 782 -17.66 -32.15 57.46
C GLU A 782 -18.84 -32.75 56.69
N ILE A 783 -18.64 -33.97 56.17
CA ILE A 783 -19.65 -34.80 55.49
C ILE A 783 -19.56 -36.24 55.99
N LYS A 784 -20.63 -37.02 55.82
CA LYS A 784 -20.64 -38.43 56.20
C LYS A 784 -19.96 -39.31 55.16
N SER A 785 -19.33 -40.39 55.59
CA SER A 785 -18.78 -41.43 54.72
C SER A 785 -19.87 -42.31 54.12
N PHE A 786 -19.68 -42.80 52.89
CA PHE A 786 -20.59 -43.73 52.20
C PHE A 786 -22.03 -43.25 51.99
N GLU A 787 -22.33 -41.98 52.27
CA GLU A 787 -23.61 -41.31 52.04
C GLU A 787 -23.42 -40.23 50.97
N GLU A 788 -24.34 -40.12 50.02
CA GLU A 788 -24.27 -39.09 48.99
C GLU A 788 -24.54 -37.71 49.60
N SER A 789 -23.67 -36.74 49.33
CA SER A 789 -23.78 -35.40 49.90
C SER A 789 -23.20 -34.33 48.97
N THR A 790 -23.82 -33.16 48.96
CA THR A 790 -23.34 -32.00 48.19
C THR A 790 -22.38 -31.18 49.05
N VAL A 791 -21.19 -30.90 48.53
CA VAL A 791 -20.21 -30.00 49.14
C VAL A 791 -20.20 -28.70 48.36
N GLU A 792 -20.50 -27.60 49.04
CA GLU A 792 -20.45 -26.25 48.47
C GLU A 792 -19.09 -25.62 48.76
N CYS A 793 -18.49 -25.04 47.72
CA CYS A 793 -17.16 -24.46 47.74
C CYS A 793 -17.22 -22.96 47.40
N GLU A 794 -16.36 -22.19 48.06
CA GLU A 794 -16.16 -20.77 47.80
C GLU A 794 -14.67 -20.50 47.59
N VAL A 795 -14.33 -19.96 46.42
CA VAL A 795 -13.00 -19.50 46.05
C VAL A 795 -13.02 -17.99 45.91
N SER A 796 -12.09 -17.30 46.58
CA SER A 796 -11.88 -15.85 46.45
C SER A 796 -10.50 -15.58 45.86
N ILE A 797 -10.45 -14.77 44.82
CA ILE A 797 -9.22 -14.36 44.13
C ILE A 797 -9.14 -12.84 44.26
N LYS A 798 -8.28 -12.34 45.15
CA LYS A 798 -8.09 -10.90 45.39
C LYS A 798 -6.85 -10.40 44.67
N ASN A 799 -6.97 -9.29 43.93
CA ASN A 799 -5.82 -8.62 43.36
C ASN A 799 -5.18 -7.69 44.41
N LEU A 800 -3.90 -7.92 44.70
CA LEU A 800 -3.06 -7.12 45.59
C LEU A 800 -1.88 -6.48 44.82
N GLY A 801 -1.85 -6.59 43.50
CA GLY A 801 -0.87 -5.94 42.64
C GLY A 801 -1.22 -4.47 42.35
N THR A 802 -0.37 -3.81 41.57
CA THR A 802 -0.58 -2.43 41.09
C THR A 802 -1.20 -2.37 39.69
N ILE A 803 -1.59 -3.50 39.10
CA ILE A 803 -2.19 -3.61 37.76
C ILE A 803 -3.46 -4.47 37.81
N PRO A 804 -4.58 -4.08 37.15
CA PRO A 804 -5.78 -4.92 37.03
C PRO A 804 -5.55 -6.20 36.21
N ALA A 805 -6.04 -7.33 36.72
CA ALA A 805 -6.10 -8.58 35.97
C ALA A 805 -7.21 -8.51 34.90
N LYS A 806 -6.90 -8.96 33.68
CA LYS A 806 -7.81 -8.84 32.50
C LYS A 806 -8.63 -10.09 32.26
N GLY A 807 -8.06 -11.26 32.54
CA GLY A 807 -8.73 -12.56 32.41
C GLY A 807 -8.13 -13.60 33.37
N LEU A 808 -8.89 -14.67 33.65
CA LEU A 808 -8.47 -15.76 34.52
C LEU A 808 -8.72 -17.13 33.86
N ILE A 809 -7.88 -18.11 34.17
CA ILE A 809 -8.24 -19.54 34.11
C ILE A 809 -8.13 -20.09 35.53
N ILE A 810 -9.26 -20.51 36.10
CA ILE A 810 -9.29 -21.25 37.36
C ILE A 810 -9.31 -22.73 36.99
N LYS A 811 -8.26 -23.45 37.40
CA LYS A 811 -8.15 -24.89 37.28
C LYS A 811 -8.25 -25.51 38.68
N GLU A 812 -9.14 -26.48 38.84
CA GLU A 812 -9.27 -27.26 40.06
C GLU A 812 -9.27 -28.75 39.75
N THR A 813 -8.61 -29.53 40.61
CA THR A 813 -8.67 -30.99 40.58
C THR A 813 -9.62 -31.47 41.69
N ILE A 814 -10.67 -32.17 41.28
CA ILE A 814 -11.61 -32.90 42.14
C ILE A 814 -11.12 -34.35 42.26
N PRO A 815 -10.83 -34.84 43.47
CA PRO A 815 -10.32 -36.19 43.68
C PRO A 815 -11.42 -37.24 43.52
N LYS A 816 -11.00 -38.50 43.38
CA LYS A 816 -11.87 -39.69 43.36
C LYS A 816 -12.85 -39.73 44.53
N ASP A 817 -13.94 -40.46 44.37
CA ASP A 817 -15.12 -40.54 45.26
C ASP A 817 -16.00 -39.27 45.28
N PHE A 818 -15.58 -38.20 44.58
CA PHE A 818 -16.34 -36.97 44.32
C PHE A 818 -16.51 -36.75 42.81
N VAL A 819 -17.59 -36.06 42.41
CA VAL A 819 -17.89 -35.71 41.01
C VAL A 819 -18.39 -34.25 40.89
N PRO A 820 -18.02 -33.50 39.83
CA PRO A 820 -18.32 -32.08 39.72
C PRO A 820 -19.80 -31.77 39.36
N LEU A 821 -20.42 -30.82 40.07
CA LEU A 821 -21.78 -30.32 39.83
C LEU A 821 -21.73 -28.91 39.20
N LEU A 822 -21.35 -28.85 37.93
CA LEU A 822 -21.04 -27.61 37.22
C LEU A 822 -21.90 -27.41 35.96
N GLU A 823 -23.21 -27.45 36.15
CA GLU A 823 -24.15 -26.94 35.15
C GLU A 823 -24.26 -25.40 35.16
N ASN A 824 -24.78 -24.82 34.07
CA ASN A 824 -25.00 -23.38 33.93
C ASN A 824 -25.98 -22.77 34.96
N SER A 825 -26.63 -23.56 35.81
CA SER A 825 -27.46 -23.12 36.94
C SER A 825 -26.73 -23.16 38.29
N GLN A 826 -25.66 -23.95 38.43
CA GLN A 826 -25.11 -24.40 39.73
C GLN A 826 -23.87 -23.64 40.23
N TYR A 827 -23.26 -22.78 39.41
CA TYR A 827 -22.16 -21.90 39.84
C TYR A 827 -22.50 -20.41 39.71
N LYS A 828 -21.81 -19.57 40.48
CA LYS A 828 -21.92 -18.11 40.48
C LYS A 828 -20.53 -17.47 40.50
N ILE A 829 -20.35 -16.39 39.76
CA ILE A 829 -19.09 -15.63 39.74
C ILE A 829 -19.42 -14.15 39.96
N THR A 830 -19.07 -13.62 41.14
CA THR A 830 -19.34 -12.22 41.52
C THR A 830 -18.07 -11.43 41.77
N THR A 831 -18.03 -10.17 41.36
CA THR A 831 -16.97 -9.23 41.78
C THR A 831 -17.20 -8.71 43.21
N SER A 832 -16.22 -7.97 43.74
CA SER A 832 -16.29 -7.19 44.99
C SER A 832 -17.55 -6.31 45.09
N LEU A 833 -18.00 -5.74 43.97
CA LEU A 833 -19.19 -4.90 43.85
C LEU A 833 -20.51 -5.71 43.77
N GLY A 834 -20.45 -7.04 43.90
CA GLY A 834 -21.60 -7.94 43.80
C GLY A 834 -22.13 -8.17 42.38
N LYS A 835 -21.46 -7.62 41.35
CA LYS A 835 -21.83 -7.80 39.94
C LYS A 835 -21.55 -9.25 39.53
N ASP A 836 -22.56 -9.93 38.97
CA ASP A 836 -22.38 -11.24 38.34
C ASP A 836 -21.65 -11.08 36.99
N VAL A 837 -20.59 -11.86 36.79
CA VAL A 837 -19.76 -11.88 35.56
C VAL A 837 -19.74 -13.25 34.89
N LYS A 838 -20.66 -14.14 35.26
CA LYS A 838 -20.84 -15.47 34.68
C LYS A 838 -21.04 -15.47 33.16
N ASN A 839 -21.64 -14.41 32.61
CA ASN A 839 -21.79 -14.20 31.17
C ASN A 839 -20.46 -14.04 30.41
N LEU A 840 -19.35 -13.77 31.13
CA LEU A 840 -17.99 -13.70 30.58
C LEU A 840 -17.20 -15.01 30.78
N SER A 841 -17.85 -16.05 31.31
CA SER A 841 -17.19 -17.29 31.73
C SER A 841 -17.57 -18.51 30.89
N LYS A 842 -16.66 -19.48 30.84
CA LYS A 842 -16.82 -20.74 30.12
C LYS A 842 -16.21 -21.87 30.94
N VAL A 843 -17.00 -22.90 31.20
CA VAL A 843 -16.58 -24.08 31.98
C VAL A 843 -16.21 -25.22 31.03
N ARG A 844 -15.21 -26.02 31.40
CA ARG A 844 -14.91 -27.34 30.84
C ARG A 844 -14.59 -28.31 31.96
N ILE A 845 -15.05 -29.54 31.85
CA ILE A 845 -14.77 -30.63 32.80
C ILE A 845 -14.04 -31.73 32.03
N VAL A 846 -12.96 -32.27 32.61
CA VAL A 846 -12.16 -33.34 31.98
C VAL A 846 -11.89 -34.46 32.99
N PRO A 847 -12.30 -35.72 32.73
CA PRO A 847 -13.15 -36.17 31.62
C PRO A 847 -14.58 -35.62 31.75
N GLU A 848 -15.30 -35.52 30.64
CA GLU A 848 -16.70 -35.07 30.61
C GLU A 848 -17.65 -36.24 30.95
N ASN A 849 -17.54 -36.75 32.19
CA ASN A 849 -18.38 -37.82 32.73
C ASN A 849 -18.65 -37.59 34.23
N GLN A 850 -19.48 -38.45 34.84
CA GLN A 850 -19.80 -38.45 36.27
C GLN A 850 -19.30 -39.74 36.95
N ASP A 851 -18.09 -40.21 36.58
CA ASP A 851 -17.49 -41.44 37.11
C ASP A 851 -16.62 -41.15 38.36
N PRO A 852 -17.05 -41.53 39.58
CA PRO A 852 -16.28 -41.26 40.81
C PRO A 852 -14.98 -42.05 40.94
N SER A 853 -14.70 -43.01 40.06
CA SER A 853 -13.47 -43.83 40.11
C SER A 853 -12.25 -43.12 39.51
N VAL A 854 -12.47 -42.06 38.74
CA VAL A 854 -11.46 -41.18 38.15
C VAL A 854 -11.42 -39.83 38.87
N GLU A 855 -10.39 -39.04 38.58
CA GLU A 855 -10.28 -37.65 39.03
C GLU A 855 -10.83 -36.73 37.93
N HIS A 856 -11.45 -35.62 38.32
CA HIS A 856 -11.98 -34.62 37.38
C HIS A 856 -11.22 -33.31 37.48
N GLU A 857 -10.97 -32.69 36.35
CA GLU A 857 -10.36 -31.37 36.24
C GLU A 857 -11.40 -30.35 35.74
N ILE A 858 -11.74 -29.40 36.62
CA ILE A 858 -12.60 -28.26 36.30
C ILE A 858 -11.71 -27.14 35.74
N LYS A 859 -12.08 -26.58 34.59
CA LYS A 859 -11.46 -25.37 34.01
C LYS A 859 -12.51 -24.31 33.78
N ILE A 860 -12.39 -23.19 34.48
CA ILE A 860 -13.25 -22.01 34.31
C ILE A 860 -12.42 -20.91 33.69
N PHE A 861 -12.68 -20.61 32.43
CA PHE A 861 -12.09 -19.51 31.67
C PHE A 861 -12.98 -18.28 31.88
N ILE A 862 -12.43 -17.16 32.37
CA ILE A 862 -13.18 -15.94 32.69
C ILE A 862 -12.58 -14.76 31.94
N ASN A 863 -13.41 -14.09 31.13
CA ASN A 863 -13.05 -12.93 30.31
C ASN A 863 -11.91 -13.17 29.30
N LEU A 864 -11.90 -14.34 28.64
CA LEU A 864 -10.86 -14.74 27.68
C LEU A 864 -11.34 -14.94 26.23
N GLU A 865 -12.64 -14.79 25.94
CA GLU A 865 -13.15 -14.91 24.55
C GLU A 865 -13.19 -13.57 23.79
N ASN A 866 -13.63 -12.48 24.44
CA ASN A 866 -13.69 -11.14 23.84
C ASN A 866 -13.00 -10.03 24.67
N ILE A 867 -12.67 -10.30 25.95
CA ILE A 867 -12.02 -9.36 26.89
C ILE A 867 -12.80 -8.04 27.05
N GLU A 868 -14.01 -8.14 27.62
CA GLU A 868 -14.93 -7.03 27.86
C GLU A 868 -15.59 -7.16 29.25
N PRO A 869 -15.54 -6.15 30.15
CA PRO A 869 -14.88 -4.85 29.99
C PRO A 869 -13.35 -4.95 30.09
N LEU A 870 -12.67 -3.81 29.98
CA LEU A 870 -11.21 -3.68 30.03
C LEU A 870 -10.55 -4.24 31.31
N GLU A 871 -11.28 -4.56 32.37
CA GLU A 871 -10.76 -4.97 33.68
C GLU A 871 -11.67 -6.04 34.30
N LEU A 872 -11.11 -7.19 34.71
CA LEU A 872 -11.87 -8.27 35.37
C LEU A 872 -11.75 -8.19 36.90
N ILE A 873 -10.56 -7.87 37.42
CA ILE A 873 -10.32 -7.62 38.84
C ILE A 873 -9.43 -6.39 38.96
N ASN A 874 -9.97 -5.28 39.48
CA ASN A 874 -9.19 -4.06 39.71
C ASN A 874 -8.25 -4.21 40.91
N ILE A 875 -7.42 -3.20 41.17
CA ILE A 875 -6.54 -3.13 42.34
C ILE A 875 -7.40 -3.20 43.62
N ASP A 876 -6.97 -4.02 44.59
CA ASP A 876 -7.67 -4.32 45.85
C ASP A 876 -9.07 -4.95 45.74
N GLU A 877 -9.57 -5.21 44.53
CA GLU A 877 -10.81 -5.96 44.31
C GLU A 877 -10.61 -7.47 44.40
N PHE A 878 -11.71 -8.20 44.54
CA PHE A 878 -11.73 -9.66 44.50
C PHE A 878 -12.82 -10.18 43.56
N LEU A 879 -12.56 -11.34 42.97
CA LEU A 879 -13.52 -12.17 42.26
C LEU A 879 -13.84 -13.40 43.10
N LYS A 880 -15.12 -13.68 43.25
CA LYS A 880 -15.67 -14.70 44.13
C LYS A 880 -16.42 -15.74 43.29
N LEU A 881 -15.91 -16.96 43.28
CA LEU A 881 -16.47 -18.12 42.61
C LEU A 881 -17.14 -19.02 43.66
N SER A 882 -18.42 -19.34 43.47
CA SER A 882 -19.19 -20.29 44.28
C SER A 882 -19.77 -21.38 43.39
N TYR A 883 -19.62 -22.64 43.79
CA TYR A 883 -20.00 -23.84 43.03
C TYR A 883 -20.08 -25.04 43.98
N ALA A 884 -20.56 -26.18 43.50
CA ALA A 884 -20.65 -27.40 44.28
C ALA A 884 -20.07 -28.62 43.55
N PHE A 885 -19.85 -29.69 44.31
CA PHE A 885 -19.56 -31.02 43.80
C PHE A 885 -20.24 -32.08 44.70
N GLN A 886 -20.56 -33.24 44.13
CA GLN A 886 -21.23 -34.32 44.84
C GLN A 886 -20.18 -35.31 45.36
N ALA A 887 -20.18 -35.54 46.67
CA ALA A 887 -19.53 -36.70 47.25
C ALA A 887 -20.48 -37.90 47.07
N LEU A 888 -20.02 -38.99 46.45
CA LEU A 888 -20.88 -40.17 46.23
C LEU A 888 -20.69 -41.22 47.32
N LYS A 889 -19.47 -41.74 47.47
CA LYS A 889 -19.12 -42.69 48.54
C LYS A 889 -17.77 -42.34 49.17
N PRO A 890 -17.64 -41.13 49.75
CA PRO A 890 -16.40 -40.69 50.38
C PRO A 890 -16.00 -41.66 51.50
N ASN A 891 -14.72 -42.02 51.54
CA ASN A 891 -14.17 -42.98 52.48
C ASN A 891 -13.40 -42.25 53.59
N HIS A 892 -13.85 -42.42 54.84
CA HIS A 892 -13.26 -41.81 56.03
C HIS A 892 -11.78 -42.19 56.29
N THR A 893 -11.26 -43.26 55.67
CA THR A 893 -9.85 -43.64 55.79
C THR A 893 -8.91 -42.95 54.80
N LYS A 894 -9.44 -42.28 53.77
CA LYS A 894 -8.65 -41.51 52.79
C LYS A 894 -8.58 -40.03 53.21
N GLN A 895 -7.45 -39.39 52.90
CA GLN A 895 -7.37 -37.92 52.92
C GLN A 895 -7.58 -37.40 51.49
N TYR A 896 -8.41 -36.37 51.35
CA TYR A 896 -8.75 -35.77 50.07
C TYR A 896 -8.20 -34.36 50.00
N ALA A 897 -7.36 -34.12 49.00
CA ALA A 897 -6.91 -32.79 48.62
C ALA A 897 -7.72 -32.31 47.43
N PHE A 898 -7.98 -31.00 47.39
CA PHE A 898 -8.68 -30.35 46.27
C PHE A 898 -7.79 -29.22 45.72
N PRO A 899 -6.68 -29.53 45.02
CA PRO A 899 -5.74 -28.53 44.51
C PRO A 899 -6.43 -27.51 43.61
N ILE A 900 -5.98 -26.26 43.69
CA ILE A 900 -6.44 -25.16 42.84
C ILE A 900 -5.25 -24.36 42.31
N GLU A 901 -5.29 -24.09 41.01
CA GLU A 901 -4.35 -23.28 40.25
C GLU A 901 -5.13 -22.15 39.57
N VAL A 902 -4.67 -20.92 39.73
CA VAL A 902 -5.23 -19.76 39.03
C VAL A 902 -4.16 -19.22 38.09
N LYS A 903 -4.47 -19.22 36.79
CA LYS A 903 -3.73 -18.45 35.80
C LYS A 903 -4.40 -17.09 35.63
N SER A 904 -3.60 -16.02 35.59
CA SER A 904 -4.11 -14.66 35.41
C SER A 904 -3.34 -13.92 34.33
N TYR A 905 -4.10 -13.15 33.53
CA TYR A 905 -3.64 -12.55 32.28
C TYR A 905 -3.53 -11.03 32.42
N TYR A 906 -2.39 -10.49 32.00
CA TYR A 906 -2.03 -9.07 32.06
C TYR A 906 -1.56 -8.58 30.68
N PRO A 907 -1.99 -7.40 30.22
CA PRO A 907 -1.80 -6.97 28.84
C PRO A 907 -0.33 -6.61 28.62
N LYS A 908 0.27 -7.08 27.53
CA LYS A 908 1.67 -6.78 27.21
C LYS A 908 1.89 -5.29 26.90
N GLU A 909 0.87 -4.56 26.47
CA GLU A 909 0.94 -3.12 26.15
C GLU A 909 -0.34 -2.42 26.63
N GLN A 910 -0.26 -1.17 27.07
CA GLN A 910 -1.43 -0.41 27.60
C GLN A 910 -2.61 -0.29 26.62
N LYS A 911 -2.36 -0.36 25.31
CA LYS A 911 -3.37 -0.17 24.26
C LYS A 911 -3.63 -1.40 23.38
N SER A 912 -2.82 -2.45 23.47
CA SER A 912 -3.03 -3.70 22.73
C SER A 912 -3.78 -4.69 23.64
N PRO A 913 -5.09 -4.94 23.43
CA PRO A 913 -5.88 -5.80 24.29
C PRO A 913 -5.70 -7.30 23.94
N GLU A 914 -4.57 -7.67 23.32
CA GLU A 914 -4.44 -8.92 22.57
C GLU A 914 -3.18 -9.74 22.90
N ASP A 915 -1.99 -9.13 23.04
CA ASP A 915 -0.84 -9.87 23.59
C ASP A 915 -0.87 -9.88 25.13
N PHE A 916 -0.68 -11.06 25.74
CA PHE A 916 -0.75 -11.22 27.19
C PHE A 916 0.47 -11.92 27.79
N TYR A 917 0.93 -11.35 28.90
CA TYR A 917 1.65 -12.08 29.92
C TYR A 917 0.66 -12.86 30.77
N TYR A 918 1.08 -14.02 31.26
CA TYR A 918 0.33 -14.73 32.29
C TYR A 918 1.24 -15.22 33.42
N ILE A 919 0.64 -15.34 34.60
CA ILE A 919 1.27 -15.99 35.75
C ILE A 919 0.37 -17.13 36.22
N SER A 920 0.98 -18.22 36.69
CA SER A 920 0.29 -19.35 37.31
C SER A 920 0.56 -19.33 38.81
N LYS A 921 -0.49 -19.30 39.64
CA LYS A 921 -0.37 -19.35 41.11
C LYS A 921 -1.26 -20.47 41.65
N SER A 922 -0.65 -21.45 42.29
CA SER A 922 -1.34 -22.53 43.00
C SER A 922 -1.44 -22.20 44.49
N LEU A 923 -2.50 -22.71 45.14
CA LEU A 923 -2.63 -22.62 46.59
C LEU A 923 -1.74 -23.69 47.27
N GLU A 924 -0.90 -23.27 48.21
CA GLU A 924 -0.01 -24.14 49.01
C GLU A 924 -0.82 -25.24 49.73
N PHE A 925 -0.27 -26.45 49.85
CA PHE A 925 -0.97 -27.62 50.40
C PHE A 925 -1.47 -27.38 51.83
N GLU A 926 -0.68 -26.67 52.63
CA GLU A 926 -0.97 -26.27 54.00
C GLU A 926 -2.14 -25.28 54.11
N ARG A 927 -2.43 -24.54 53.02
CA ARG A 927 -3.53 -23.56 52.93
C ARG A 927 -4.79 -24.12 52.26
N LEU A 928 -4.77 -25.34 51.74
CA LEU A 928 -5.96 -26.00 51.22
C LEU A 928 -6.95 -26.29 52.38
N PRO A 929 -8.25 -25.99 52.23
CA PRO A 929 -9.24 -26.36 53.23
C PRO A 929 -9.32 -27.88 53.34
N LYS A 930 -9.47 -28.39 54.57
CA LYS A 930 -9.58 -29.82 54.85
C LYS A 930 -11.05 -30.20 55.01
N LEU A 931 -11.53 -31.09 54.14
CA LEU A 931 -12.87 -31.68 54.26
C LEU A 931 -12.81 -32.90 55.19
N LYS A 932 -13.53 -32.85 56.31
CA LYS A 932 -13.56 -33.94 57.30
C LYS A 932 -14.64 -34.96 56.93
N ILE A 933 -14.30 -36.24 56.82
CA ILE A 933 -15.27 -37.29 56.52
C ILE A 933 -15.52 -38.10 57.79
N ILE A 934 -16.77 -38.12 58.26
CA ILE A 934 -17.19 -38.80 59.49
C ILE A 934 -17.90 -40.13 59.18
N HIS A 935 -17.50 -41.21 59.84
CA HIS A 935 -18.20 -42.50 59.75
C HIS A 935 -19.16 -42.64 60.91
N GLN A 936 -20.47 -42.54 60.63
CA GLN A 936 -21.55 -42.73 61.60
C GLN A 936 -22.35 -43.95 61.20
N ARG A 937 -22.52 -44.92 62.11
CA ARG A 937 -23.26 -46.17 61.87
C ARG A 937 -24.27 -46.43 62.97
N ARG A 938 -25.46 -46.87 62.59
CA ARG A 938 -26.46 -47.44 63.52
C ARG A 938 -26.25 -48.96 63.62
N ASN A 939 -26.27 -49.46 64.83
CA ASN A 939 -26.17 -50.87 65.19
C ASN A 939 -26.91 -51.05 66.53
N LEU A 940 -28.22 -51.26 66.45
CA LEU A 940 -29.10 -51.43 67.59
C LEU A 940 -29.51 -52.91 67.67
N LEU A 941 -29.25 -53.54 68.81
CA LEU A 941 -29.74 -54.87 69.14
C LEU A 941 -30.92 -54.72 70.10
N ILE A 942 -32.02 -55.41 69.80
CA ILE A 942 -33.15 -55.59 70.71
C ILE A 942 -33.32 -57.10 70.89
N ALA A 943 -33.22 -57.57 72.13
CA ALA A 943 -33.32 -58.97 72.51
C ALA A 943 -34.35 -59.16 73.61
N LYS A 944 -34.93 -60.35 73.70
CA LYS A 944 -35.89 -60.74 74.75
C LYS A 944 -35.40 -61.99 75.47
N GLU A 945 -35.37 -61.91 76.79
CA GLU A 945 -35.09 -63.03 77.68
C GLU A 945 -36.32 -63.29 78.56
N ILE A 946 -36.66 -64.56 78.77
CA ILE A 946 -37.82 -64.99 79.54
C ILE A 946 -37.31 -65.82 80.72
N PHE A 947 -37.62 -65.39 81.94
CA PHE A 947 -37.23 -66.03 83.18
C PHE A 947 -38.46 -66.53 83.94
N PRO A 948 -38.39 -67.68 84.63
CA PRO A 948 -39.46 -68.12 85.52
C PRO A 948 -39.66 -67.12 86.68
N GLY A 949 -40.92 -66.90 87.07
CA GLY A 949 -41.31 -66.05 88.18
C GLY A 949 -41.13 -66.70 89.54
N ARG A 950 -41.82 -66.18 90.57
CA ARG A 950 -41.78 -66.75 91.92
C ARG A 950 -42.78 -67.90 92.09
N ASP A 951 -43.93 -67.76 91.45
CA ASP A 951 -44.99 -68.76 91.40
C ASP A 951 -45.05 -69.45 90.02
N VAL A 952 -45.73 -70.59 89.94
CA VAL A 952 -45.81 -71.44 88.72
C VAL A 952 -46.63 -70.85 87.58
N ASP A 953 -47.30 -69.72 87.82
CA ASP A 953 -48.14 -68.97 86.88
C ASP A 953 -47.54 -67.59 86.54
N GLU A 954 -46.32 -67.29 87.02
CA GLU A 954 -45.60 -66.04 86.80
C GLU A 954 -44.33 -66.20 85.96
N PHE A 955 -44.01 -65.19 85.14
CA PHE A 955 -42.73 -65.05 84.45
C PHE A 955 -42.23 -63.60 84.51
N ALA A 956 -40.91 -63.42 84.41
CA ALA A 956 -40.28 -62.13 84.19
C ALA A 956 -39.73 -62.06 82.77
N ILE A 957 -40.14 -61.06 82.01
CA ILE A 957 -39.63 -60.77 80.67
C ILE A 957 -38.64 -59.61 80.78
N SER A 958 -37.48 -59.76 80.14
CA SER A 958 -36.47 -58.73 79.99
C SER A 958 -36.26 -58.42 78.52
N LEU A 959 -36.43 -57.16 78.14
CA LEU A 959 -36.11 -56.63 76.82
C LEU A 959 -34.81 -55.83 76.94
N ILE A 960 -33.75 -56.35 76.34
CA ILE A 960 -32.41 -55.76 76.35
C ILE A 960 -32.23 -54.95 75.07
N VAL A 961 -31.90 -53.67 75.21
CA VAL A 961 -31.72 -52.70 74.12
C VAL A 961 -30.27 -52.23 74.15
N ASN A 962 -29.44 -52.75 73.26
CA ASN A 962 -28.02 -52.44 73.21
C ASN A 962 -27.70 -51.58 71.97
N ASN A 963 -27.30 -50.34 72.21
CA ASN A 963 -26.86 -49.42 71.17
C ASN A 963 -25.35 -49.56 70.90
N SER A 964 -24.96 -50.59 70.16
CA SER A 964 -23.59 -50.79 69.68
C SER A 964 -23.17 -49.84 68.52
N SER A 965 -23.90 -48.74 68.33
CA SER A 965 -23.59 -47.63 67.42
C SER A 965 -22.52 -46.70 67.99
N ASN A 966 -21.89 -45.92 67.11
CA ASN A 966 -21.10 -44.75 67.51
C ASN A 966 -21.90 -43.44 67.51
N ILE A 967 -23.23 -43.52 67.53
CA ILE A 967 -24.16 -42.39 67.60
C ILE A 967 -25.28 -42.66 68.61
N GLU A 968 -25.84 -41.59 69.16
CA GLU A 968 -27.06 -41.62 69.99
C GLU A 968 -28.27 -42.01 69.12
N ILE A 969 -29.16 -42.85 69.64
CA ILE A 969 -30.42 -43.24 68.98
C ILE A 969 -31.57 -42.77 69.86
N ASN A 970 -32.52 -42.05 69.26
CA ASN A 970 -33.66 -41.43 69.94
C ASN A 970 -34.98 -42.11 69.53
N ASP A 971 -35.99 -41.94 70.38
CA ASP A 971 -37.39 -42.35 70.14
C ASP A 971 -37.56 -43.83 69.73
N ILE A 972 -36.88 -44.75 70.43
CA ILE A 972 -37.05 -46.19 70.20
C ILE A 972 -38.40 -46.62 70.79
N LYS A 973 -39.26 -47.20 69.95
CA LYS A 973 -40.49 -47.90 70.36
C LYS A 973 -40.24 -49.39 70.35
N ILE A 974 -40.76 -50.12 71.33
CA ILE A 974 -40.64 -51.58 71.40
C ILE A 974 -42.00 -52.14 71.76
N ASP A 975 -42.55 -52.94 70.86
CA ASP A 975 -43.85 -53.58 71.02
C ASP A 975 -43.63 -55.08 71.22
N ASP A 976 -44.09 -55.60 72.35
CA ASP A 976 -44.12 -57.04 72.63
C ASP A 976 -45.58 -57.51 72.68
N THR A 977 -45.87 -58.68 72.10
CA THR A 977 -47.21 -59.25 72.06
C THR A 977 -47.39 -60.28 73.20
N LEU A 978 -48.53 -60.26 73.90
CA LEU A 978 -48.84 -61.20 75.00
C LEU A 978 -50.23 -61.82 74.79
N PRO A 979 -50.43 -63.13 75.03
CA PRO A 979 -51.77 -63.73 75.02
C PRO A 979 -52.75 -63.06 76.00
N LYS A 980 -54.04 -62.98 75.63
CA LYS A 980 -55.08 -62.29 76.42
C LYS A 980 -55.38 -62.93 77.77
N GLU A 981 -54.99 -64.18 78.00
CA GLU A 981 -55.08 -64.84 79.31
C GLU A 981 -54.05 -64.30 80.31
N ILE A 982 -53.09 -63.49 79.86
CA ILE A 982 -51.97 -62.99 80.65
C ILE A 982 -52.19 -61.52 80.99
N GLU A 983 -51.80 -61.11 82.20
CA GLU A 983 -51.73 -59.71 82.62
C GLU A 983 -50.31 -59.31 83.05
N VAL A 984 -50.00 -58.02 82.87
CA VAL A 984 -48.74 -57.42 83.29
C VAL A 984 -48.89 -56.94 84.74
N ILE A 985 -48.19 -57.60 85.65
CA ILE A 985 -48.25 -57.34 87.10
C ILE A 985 -47.51 -56.03 87.44
N SER A 986 -46.35 -55.83 86.83
CA SER A 986 -45.46 -54.69 87.08
C SER A 986 -44.41 -54.55 86.00
N SER A 987 -43.86 -53.34 85.83
CA SER A 987 -42.75 -53.04 84.93
C SER A 987 -41.81 -51.99 85.54
N ASN A 988 -40.53 -52.03 85.18
CA ASN A 988 -39.56 -50.99 85.52
C ASN A 988 -39.67 -49.73 84.64
N ARG A 989 -40.47 -49.76 83.57
CA ARG A 989 -40.75 -48.63 82.66
C ARG A 989 -42.25 -48.40 82.51
N THR A 990 -42.63 -47.17 82.16
CA THR A 990 -43.99 -46.85 81.73
C THR A 990 -44.30 -47.56 80.41
N TYR A 991 -45.51 -48.12 80.31
CA TYR A 991 -45.97 -48.87 79.16
C TYR A 991 -47.42 -48.53 78.84
N GLU A 992 -47.82 -48.80 77.60
CA GLU A 992 -49.22 -48.79 77.18
C GLU A 992 -49.61 -50.19 76.73
N VAL A 993 -50.87 -50.59 76.94
CA VAL A 993 -51.41 -51.87 76.45
C VAL A 993 -52.60 -51.58 75.56
N HIS A 994 -52.57 -52.14 74.35
CA HIS A 994 -53.60 -51.97 73.32
C HIS A 994 -53.99 -53.35 72.76
N ASP A 995 -55.21 -53.49 72.21
CA ASP A 995 -55.60 -54.72 71.50
C ASP A 995 -54.62 -55.02 70.34
N SER A 996 -54.14 -56.26 70.24
CA SER A 996 -53.25 -56.66 69.15
C SER A 996 -54.00 -56.94 67.85
N GLU A 997 -53.33 -56.83 66.70
CA GLU A 997 -53.84 -57.34 65.43
C GLU A 997 -53.84 -58.89 65.37
N ILE A 998 -53.16 -59.54 66.33
CA ILE A 998 -53.09 -60.99 66.47
C ILE A 998 -54.27 -61.49 67.32
N GLU A 999 -55.01 -62.46 66.78
CA GLU A 999 -56.20 -63.03 67.43
C GLU A 999 -55.84 -63.65 68.80
N ASN A 1000 -56.60 -63.29 69.85
CA ASN A 1000 -56.35 -63.62 71.25
C ASN A 1000 -55.04 -63.08 71.87
N ALA A 1001 -54.49 -61.95 71.37
CA ALA A 1001 -53.38 -61.25 72.02
C ALA A 1001 -53.63 -59.76 72.30
N ASP A 1002 -52.90 -59.24 73.29
CA ASP A 1002 -52.73 -57.81 73.61
C ASP A 1002 -51.29 -57.41 73.27
N THR A 1003 -51.06 -56.15 72.85
CA THR A 1003 -49.71 -55.62 72.60
C THR A 1003 -49.31 -54.65 73.71
N ILE A 1004 -48.16 -54.88 74.35
CA ILE A 1004 -47.52 -53.95 75.29
C ILE A 1004 -46.45 -53.12 74.56
N SER A 1005 -46.62 -51.80 74.59
CA SER A 1005 -45.71 -50.81 73.98
C SER A 1005 -44.86 -50.11 75.02
N PHE A 1006 -43.54 -50.11 74.81
CA PHE A 1006 -42.57 -49.31 75.57
C PHE A 1006 -41.95 -48.22 74.69
N LYS A 1007 -41.54 -47.11 75.30
CA LYS A 1007 -40.78 -46.04 74.64
C LYS A 1007 -39.51 -45.69 75.42
N ILE A 1008 -38.38 -45.66 74.71
CA ILE A 1008 -37.10 -45.15 75.20
C ILE A 1008 -36.82 -43.83 74.47
N GLU A 1009 -36.74 -42.73 75.21
CA GLU A 1009 -36.50 -41.39 74.63
C GLU A 1009 -35.16 -41.31 73.90
N LYS A 1010 -34.10 -41.91 74.48
CA LYS A 1010 -32.76 -41.96 73.91
C LYS A 1010 -31.88 -43.03 74.53
N ILE A 1011 -30.89 -43.50 73.78
CA ILE A 1011 -29.82 -44.37 74.24
C ILE A 1011 -28.47 -43.91 73.64
N LEU A 1012 -27.47 -43.70 74.50
CA LEU A 1012 -26.16 -43.16 74.12
C LEU A 1012 -25.31 -44.19 73.33
N PRO A 1013 -24.25 -43.76 72.62
CA PRO A 1013 -23.33 -44.69 71.96
C PRO A 1013 -22.73 -45.71 72.95
N PHE A 1014 -22.76 -46.99 72.58
CA PHE A 1014 -22.27 -48.12 73.38
C PHE A 1014 -22.97 -48.29 74.75
N GLN A 1015 -24.17 -47.73 74.92
CA GLN A 1015 -25.02 -47.95 76.09
C GLN A 1015 -25.96 -49.13 75.86
N GLU A 1016 -26.26 -49.85 76.94
CA GLU A 1016 -27.32 -50.86 77.02
C GLU A 1016 -28.38 -50.41 78.03
N GLU A 1017 -29.66 -50.65 77.73
CA GLU A 1017 -30.77 -50.47 78.67
C GLU A 1017 -31.63 -51.74 78.74
N GLU A 1018 -32.12 -52.04 79.95
CA GLU A 1018 -32.96 -53.19 80.23
C GLU A 1018 -34.38 -52.75 80.63
N ILE A 1019 -35.39 -53.18 79.88
CA ILE A 1019 -36.80 -53.08 80.28
C ILE A 1019 -37.23 -54.43 80.85
N ARG A 1020 -37.56 -54.48 82.14
CA ARG A 1020 -38.00 -55.71 82.81
C ARG A 1020 -39.41 -55.56 83.34
N TYR A 1021 -40.28 -56.49 82.97
CA TYR A 1021 -41.67 -56.55 83.41
C TYR A 1021 -42.08 -57.97 83.75
N TYR A 1022 -43.07 -58.09 84.63
CA TYR A 1022 -43.56 -59.35 85.18
C TYR A 1022 -44.97 -59.61 84.68
N VAL A 1023 -45.24 -60.86 84.31
CA VAL A 1023 -46.51 -61.30 83.73
C VAL A 1023 -47.07 -62.48 84.51
N LYS A 1024 -48.40 -62.54 84.66
CA LYS A 1024 -49.13 -63.62 85.35
C LYS A 1024 -50.33 -64.08 84.56
N ASN A 1025 -50.69 -65.35 84.67
CA ASN A 1025 -51.94 -65.88 84.14
C ASN A 1025 -53.14 -65.39 84.98
N LYS A 1026 -54.11 -64.71 84.36
CA LYS A 1026 -55.32 -64.16 85.01
C LYS A 1026 -56.15 -65.22 85.75
N ASN A 1027 -56.05 -66.49 85.33
CA ASN A 1027 -56.83 -67.60 85.88
C ASN A 1027 -56.07 -68.46 86.91
N GLY A 1028 -54.80 -68.15 87.20
CA GLY A 1028 -53.96 -68.93 88.14
C GLY A 1028 -53.55 -70.33 87.64
N GLU A 1029 -53.69 -70.61 86.34
CA GLU A 1029 -53.20 -71.84 85.73
C GLU A 1029 -51.71 -71.75 85.41
N VAL A 1030 -50.99 -72.87 85.50
CA VAL A 1030 -49.56 -72.98 85.17
C VAL A 1030 -49.29 -72.42 83.78
N LEU A 1031 -48.40 -71.43 83.72
CA LEU A 1031 -48.03 -70.74 82.49
C LEU A 1031 -46.82 -71.45 81.85
N SER A 1032 -46.83 -71.67 80.54
CA SER A 1032 -45.71 -72.26 79.81
C SER A 1032 -44.92 -71.19 79.06
N GLN A 1033 -43.59 -71.31 79.03
CA GLN A 1033 -42.71 -70.37 78.33
C GLN A 1033 -43.06 -70.24 76.84
N GLU A 1034 -43.49 -71.34 76.19
CA GLU A 1034 -43.93 -71.34 74.79
C GLU A 1034 -45.09 -70.37 74.50
N LYS A 1035 -45.93 -70.03 75.50
CA LYS A 1035 -46.98 -69.01 75.37
C LYS A 1035 -46.47 -67.57 75.50
N LEU A 1036 -45.22 -67.40 75.93
CA LEU A 1036 -44.55 -66.10 76.09
C LEU A 1036 -43.50 -65.83 75.00
N GLU A 1037 -43.18 -66.84 74.19
CA GLU A 1037 -42.49 -66.68 72.92
C GLU A 1037 -43.43 -66.01 71.92
N SER A 1038 -43.21 -64.71 71.71
CA SER A 1038 -44.09 -63.81 70.99
C SER A 1038 -43.34 -63.03 69.91
N PHE A 1039 -44.11 -62.31 69.08
CA PHE A 1039 -43.55 -61.38 68.12
C PHE A 1039 -43.17 -60.06 68.80
N LEU A 1040 -41.90 -59.69 68.64
CA LEU A 1040 -41.38 -58.35 68.94
C LEU A 1040 -41.40 -57.51 67.66
N LEU A 1041 -41.91 -56.29 67.76
CA LEU A 1041 -41.80 -55.26 66.73
C LEU A 1041 -40.98 -54.08 67.28
N SER A 1042 -40.02 -53.59 66.50
CA SER A 1042 -39.07 -52.52 66.88
C SER A 1042 -38.72 -51.61 65.72
#